data_AF-A0A820I3V0-F1
#
_entry.id   AF-A0A820I3V0-F1
#
_cell.length_a   1.000
_cell.length_b   1.000
_cell.length_c   1.000
_cell.angle_alpha   90.00
_cell.angle_beta   90.00
_cell.angle_gamma   90.00
#
_symmetry.space_group_name_H-M   'P 1'
#
loop_
_entity.id
_entity.type
_entity.pdbx_description
1 polymer ?
#
loop_
_entity_poly.entity_id
_entity_poly.type
_entity_poly.pdbx_seq_one_letter_code
_entity_poly.pdbx_strand_id
1 'polypeptide(L)'
;MFRNVVPSSRQDILSDSIWNQFLLNEIPTIFLSSLEAFHHEQLSLPIDSLRLFLYFLPNETSIYSNNLFTPVCRTILRLLRSRPFLPVINDDKLHLPNECVLANDSTIKEILTPELLYNHLNLYYLRDDLYKHEKQLLELGVHRLGHNELIDVIKRMFTSEITFENTKILSKWFCCLYRCLNELSLIDEQDVLKHIQSLKIFPLKNHQKFISLHRANQTIFFPSKNIQLPKLIEHDLMIIDEELWMNLAENSIEINQIQTLLERLGIQRLSHRAVCEQHIFTIFENDNLWKEKPPETLIAYVMYIFELWLKQNHYIDMSRLKSTIQILTNDNFKQPIHHSIYFTQKYGNPYDLAKDFHAYNWLLMSDEYIPENLSVNRRKKLHQFLSELGVSDFLFPINNSTYEQFNSLIKIESISMNKRLFLALQENSSLFNDNELFIKHLKESIWIPTVQIFYSYNEQTNDIDLNKIRRLDKAKNIYLRTQQIEQLFGQHVQYIDVEINTNSSFANDIGLIEHITLNDVTSMLLNWCKNSIFYTSIYHMQNIYQYIYENMSINELKELINNNSIFFIPISSSSSSDRKDIVPGRFFSISEVCWCDATNLLVKYSSSFKTIFHYLLEPYYNEQKSIFLDTFTIPMNPTIEEYINLLVHIASLETTENTIQDAFLIFKTIGKWHEQSNNLIDKQDLR
;
A
#
# COMPACT_ATOMS: atom_id res chain seq x y z
N MET A 1 -8.43 -108.28 -26.55
CA MET A 1 -8.44 -107.66 -25.20
C MET A 1 -8.79 -106.17 -25.31
N PHE A 2 -9.87 -105.83 -26.04
CA PHE A 2 -10.44 -104.47 -26.15
C PHE A 2 -11.97 -104.63 -26.16
N ARG A 3 -12.55 -104.83 -24.98
CA ARG A 3 -13.99 -104.75 -24.76
C ARG A 3 -14.17 -103.86 -23.53
N ASN A 4 -14.97 -102.81 -23.68
CA ASN A 4 -15.28 -101.73 -22.73
C ASN A 4 -14.40 -100.48 -22.87
N VAL A 5 -14.53 -99.76 -24.00
CA VAL A 5 -13.90 -98.45 -24.22
C VAL A 5 -14.93 -97.35 -24.52
N VAL A 6 -16.23 -97.64 -24.42
CA VAL A 6 -17.28 -96.62 -24.58
C VAL A 6 -17.85 -96.32 -23.19
N PRO A 7 -17.77 -95.07 -22.69
CA PRO A 7 -18.37 -94.71 -21.41
C PRO A 7 -19.89 -94.87 -21.49
N SER A 8 -20.47 -95.65 -20.59
CA SER A 8 -21.90 -95.97 -20.55
C SER A 8 -22.69 -95.09 -19.58
N SER A 9 -22.00 -94.32 -18.75
CA SER A 9 -22.60 -93.40 -17.76
C SER A 9 -21.83 -92.08 -17.68
N ARG A 10 -22.46 -91.03 -17.12
CA ARG A 10 -21.78 -89.74 -16.85
C ARG A 10 -20.57 -89.89 -15.93
N GLN A 11 -20.53 -90.92 -15.09
CA GLN A 11 -19.40 -91.21 -14.19
C GLN A 11 -18.22 -91.84 -14.92
N ASP A 12 -18.47 -92.63 -15.97
CA ASP A 12 -17.41 -93.23 -16.79
C ASP A 12 -16.64 -92.18 -17.60
N ILE A 13 -17.29 -91.07 -17.98
CA ILE A 13 -16.64 -89.91 -18.62
C ILE A 13 -15.69 -89.18 -17.65
N LEU A 14 -15.98 -89.23 -16.35
CA LEU A 14 -15.14 -88.64 -15.29
C LEU A 14 -13.97 -89.56 -14.88
N SER A 15 -13.92 -90.79 -15.39
CA SER A 15 -12.85 -91.74 -15.08
C SER A 15 -11.57 -91.42 -15.86
N ASP A 16 -10.41 -91.54 -15.20
CA ASP A 16 -9.09 -91.24 -15.76
C ASP A 16 -8.59 -92.37 -16.69
N SER A 17 -9.33 -92.63 -17.76
CA SER A 17 -8.99 -93.64 -18.77
C SER A 17 -8.17 -93.03 -19.91
N ILE A 18 -7.24 -93.81 -20.47
CA ILE A 18 -6.39 -93.42 -21.62
C ILE A 18 -7.25 -92.94 -22.80
N TRP A 19 -8.42 -93.56 -22.99
CA TRP A 19 -9.38 -93.19 -24.04
C TRP A 19 -10.04 -91.83 -23.79
N ASN A 20 -10.46 -91.54 -22.56
CA ASN A 20 -11.03 -90.24 -22.22
C ASN A 20 -9.98 -89.12 -22.35
N GLN A 21 -8.73 -89.38 -21.92
CA GLN A 21 -7.63 -88.42 -22.11
C GLN A 21 -7.34 -88.18 -23.59
N PHE A 22 -7.32 -89.23 -24.42
CA PHE A 22 -7.19 -89.09 -25.87
C PHE A 22 -8.31 -88.22 -26.47
N LEU A 23 -9.58 -88.51 -26.13
CA LEU A 23 -10.72 -87.70 -26.60
C LEU A 23 -10.63 -86.24 -26.15
N LEU A 24 -10.26 -85.97 -24.89
CA LEU A 24 -10.09 -84.61 -24.38
C LEU A 24 -8.98 -83.85 -25.12
N ASN A 25 -7.94 -84.54 -25.58
CA ASN A 25 -6.85 -83.97 -26.37
C ASN A 25 -7.22 -83.73 -27.84
N GLU A 26 -8.12 -84.55 -28.42
CA GLU A 26 -8.59 -84.41 -29.81
C GLU A 26 -9.77 -83.42 -29.95
N ILE A 27 -10.57 -83.18 -28.91
CA ILE A 27 -11.69 -82.23 -28.99
C ILE A 27 -11.24 -80.84 -29.50
N PRO A 28 -10.13 -80.24 -29.03
CA PRO A 28 -9.67 -78.96 -29.54
C PRO A 28 -9.31 -78.96 -31.04
N THR A 29 -8.66 -80.02 -31.54
CA THR A 29 -8.25 -80.13 -32.95
C THR A 29 -9.47 -80.31 -33.85
N ILE A 30 -10.43 -81.12 -33.43
CA ILE A 30 -11.72 -81.31 -34.13
C ILE A 30 -12.52 -80.00 -34.14
N PHE A 31 -12.57 -79.29 -33.01
CA PHE A 31 -13.29 -78.02 -32.91
C PHE A 31 -12.72 -76.99 -33.91
N LEU A 32 -11.41 -76.88 -34.04
CA LEU A 32 -10.79 -76.04 -35.08
C LEU A 32 -11.07 -76.53 -36.50
N SER A 33 -11.03 -77.84 -36.73
CA SER A 33 -11.31 -78.42 -38.04
C SER A 33 -12.74 -78.09 -38.50
N SER A 34 -13.69 -77.92 -37.56
CA SER A 34 -15.05 -77.46 -37.87
C SER A 34 -15.10 -76.03 -38.41
N LEU A 35 -14.23 -75.14 -37.91
CA LEU A 35 -14.08 -73.78 -38.42
C LEU A 35 -13.53 -73.80 -39.86
N GLU A 36 -12.55 -74.67 -40.14
CA GLU A 36 -11.98 -74.86 -41.48
C GLU A 36 -12.99 -75.45 -42.48
N ALA A 37 -13.84 -76.38 -42.03
CA ALA A 37 -14.87 -76.96 -42.87
C ALA A 37 -15.83 -75.90 -43.42
N PHE A 38 -16.17 -74.88 -42.62
CA PHE A 38 -16.99 -73.76 -43.08
C PHE A 38 -16.32 -72.89 -44.16
N HIS A 39 -14.98 -72.92 -44.27
CA HIS A 39 -14.26 -72.21 -45.34
C HIS A 39 -14.30 -72.93 -46.69
N HIS A 40 -14.31 -74.26 -46.67
CA HIS A 40 -14.14 -75.08 -47.88
C HIS A 40 -15.39 -75.17 -48.77
N GLU A 41 -16.58 -74.90 -48.25
CA GLU A 41 -17.82 -75.06 -49.03
C GLU A 41 -18.22 -73.83 -49.87
N GLN A 42 -17.74 -72.61 -49.58
CA GLN A 42 -18.22 -71.39 -50.27
C GLN A 42 -17.20 -70.27 -50.54
N LEU A 43 -15.88 -70.51 -50.47
CA LEU A 43 -14.82 -69.49 -50.71
C LEU A 43 -14.87 -68.24 -49.79
N SER A 44 -15.81 -68.19 -48.84
CA SER A 44 -15.91 -67.22 -47.74
C SER A 44 -16.74 -67.87 -46.62
N LEU A 45 -16.43 -67.59 -45.35
CA LEU A 45 -17.30 -67.97 -44.23
C LEU A 45 -18.64 -67.25 -44.39
N PRO A 46 -19.79 -67.93 -44.53
CA PRO A 46 -21.07 -67.27 -44.39
C PRO A 46 -21.11 -66.64 -43.00
N ILE A 47 -21.35 -65.34 -42.92
CA ILE A 47 -21.32 -64.58 -41.64
C ILE A 47 -22.24 -65.22 -40.59
N ASP A 48 -23.31 -65.88 -41.02
CA ASP A 48 -24.25 -66.60 -40.16
C ASP A 48 -23.67 -67.89 -39.58
N SER A 49 -22.83 -68.61 -40.34
CA SER A 49 -22.08 -69.77 -39.83
C SER A 49 -21.07 -69.35 -38.76
N LEU A 50 -20.39 -68.22 -38.98
CA LEU A 50 -19.47 -67.65 -37.98
C LEU A 50 -20.20 -67.20 -36.72
N ARG A 51 -21.37 -66.56 -36.85
CA ARG A 51 -22.23 -66.20 -35.71
C ARG A 51 -22.65 -67.42 -34.91
N LEU A 52 -23.08 -68.48 -35.58
CA LEU A 52 -23.42 -69.76 -34.92
C LEU A 52 -22.20 -70.38 -34.24
N PHE A 53 -21.03 -70.35 -34.89
CA PHE A 53 -19.78 -70.84 -34.30
C PHE A 53 -19.42 -70.09 -33.01
N LEU A 54 -19.49 -68.75 -33.03
CA LEU A 54 -19.25 -67.91 -31.85
C LEU A 54 -20.28 -68.16 -30.75
N TYR A 55 -21.54 -68.45 -31.10
CA TYR A 55 -22.57 -68.80 -30.12
C TYR A 55 -22.22 -70.08 -29.35
N PHE A 56 -21.60 -71.07 -30.02
CA PHE A 56 -21.16 -72.33 -29.41
C PHE A 56 -19.75 -72.30 -28.83
N LEU A 57 -19.14 -71.13 -28.67
CA LEU A 57 -17.83 -71.00 -28.05
C LEU A 57 -17.87 -71.61 -26.63
N PRO A 58 -16.93 -72.52 -26.28
CA PRO A 58 -16.93 -73.15 -24.98
C PRO A 58 -16.55 -72.16 -23.87
N ASN A 59 -17.48 -71.93 -22.93
CA ASN A 59 -17.28 -71.00 -21.81
C ASN A 59 -16.70 -71.73 -20.58
N GLU A 60 -15.67 -71.15 -19.94
CA GLU A 60 -15.07 -71.68 -18.70
C GLU A 60 -16.04 -71.68 -17.49
N THR A 61 -17.11 -70.89 -17.56
CA THR A 61 -18.05 -70.63 -16.46
C THR A 61 -19.37 -71.40 -16.58
N SER A 62 -19.52 -72.26 -17.60
CA SER A 62 -20.75 -73.04 -17.74
C SER A 62 -20.90 -74.02 -16.56
N ILE A 63 -22.11 -74.12 -16.00
CA ILE A 63 -22.45 -74.99 -14.85
C ILE A 63 -22.10 -76.48 -15.12
N TYR A 64 -21.84 -76.83 -16.38
CA TYR A 64 -21.52 -78.17 -16.86
C TYR A 64 -20.01 -78.46 -16.96
N SER A 65 -19.13 -77.45 -16.87
CA SER A 65 -17.68 -77.69 -16.79
C SER A 65 -17.29 -78.10 -15.38
N ASN A 66 -17.55 -79.37 -15.04
CA ASN A 66 -16.69 -80.03 -14.06
C ASN A 66 -15.24 -79.80 -14.53
N ASN A 67 -14.31 -79.46 -13.62
CA ASN A 67 -12.91 -79.08 -13.87
C ASN A 67 -12.16 -79.87 -14.98
N LEU A 68 -12.64 -81.06 -15.36
CA LEU A 68 -12.22 -81.89 -16.49
C LEU A 68 -12.16 -81.15 -17.85
N PHE A 69 -13.19 -80.35 -18.20
CA PHE A 69 -13.26 -79.71 -19.53
C PHE A 69 -12.64 -78.31 -19.58
N THR A 70 -12.32 -77.72 -18.43
CA THR A 70 -11.68 -76.39 -18.38
C THR A 70 -10.36 -76.34 -19.16
N PRO A 71 -9.45 -77.34 -19.09
CA PRO A 71 -8.25 -77.38 -19.92
C PRO A 71 -8.55 -77.47 -21.42
N VAL A 72 -9.63 -78.17 -21.80
CA VAL A 72 -10.08 -78.30 -23.19
C VAL A 72 -10.58 -76.96 -23.70
N CYS A 73 -11.44 -76.27 -22.94
CA CYS A 73 -11.92 -74.92 -23.26
C CYS A 73 -10.74 -73.94 -23.41
N ARG A 74 -9.79 -73.95 -22.47
CA ARG A 74 -8.56 -73.13 -22.54
C ARG A 74 -7.73 -73.43 -23.79
N THR A 75 -7.62 -74.70 -24.15
CA THR A 75 -6.86 -75.11 -25.33
C THR A 75 -7.55 -74.62 -26.61
N ILE A 76 -8.88 -74.76 -26.71
CA ILE A 76 -9.67 -74.23 -27.82
C ILE A 76 -9.50 -72.71 -27.93
N LEU A 77 -9.71 -71.97 -26.84
CA LEU A 77 -9.57 -70.51 -26.84
C LEU A 77 -8.15 -70.07 -27.20
N ARG A 78 -7.13 -70.74 -26.68
CA ARG A 78 -5.73 -70.47 -27.02
C ARG A 78 -5.44 -70.67 -28.50
N LEU A 79 -5.94 -71.76 -29.09
CA LEU A 79 -5.73 -72.05 -30.50
C LEU A 79 -6.47 -71.05 -31.41
N LEU A 80 -7.70 -70.69 -31.06
CA LEU A 80 -8.47 -69.68 -31.79
C LEU A 80 -7.82 -68.29 -31.69
N ARG A 81 -7.29 -67.91 -30.53
CA ARG A 81 -6.51 -66.67 -30.33
C ARG A 81 -5.30 -66.57 -31.26
N SER A 82 -4.67 -67.70 -31.60
CA SER A 82 -3.46 -67.76 -32.42
C SER A 82 -3.72 -67.90 -33.92
N ARG A 83 -4.98 -67.85 -34.37
CA ARG A 83 -5.34 -68.11 -35.76
C ARG A 83 -6.19 -66.98 -36.34
N PRO A 84 -5.92 -66.50 -37.56
CA PRO A 84 -6.78 -65.51 -38.20
C PRO A 84 -8.07 -66.16 -38.68
N PHE A 85 -9.21 -65.66 -38.21
CA PHE A 85 -10.53 -66.13 -38.66
C PHE A 85 -11.65 -65.10 -38.54
N LEU A 86 -11.37 -63.90 -38.00
CA LEU A 86 -12.37 -62.86 -37.83
C LEU A 86 -12.39 -61.93 -39.06
N PRO A 87 -13.57 -61.67 -39.66
CA PRO A 87 -13.72 -60.71 -40.73
C PRO A 87 -13.82 -59.28 -40.19
N VAL A 88 -13.14 -58.36 -40.86
CA VAL A 88 -13.06 -56.94 -40.48
C VAL A 88 -13.73 -56.05 -41.53
N ILE A 89 -13.88 -54.77 -41.22
CA ILE A 89 -14.39 -53.76 -42.15
C ILE A 89 -13.27 -53.35 -43.12
N ASN A 90 -13.59 -53.23 -44.41
CA ASN A 90 -12.70 -52.74 -45.48
C ASN A 90 -11.42 -53.57 -45.74
N ASP A 91 -11.38 -54.83 -45.29
CA ASP A 91 -10.36 -55.81 -45.70
C ASP A 91 -11.01 -57.19 -45.86
N ASP A 92 -10.74 -57.84 -46.98
CA ASP A 92 -11.26 -59.17 -47.31
C ASP A 92 -10.47 -60.29 -46.60
N LYS A 93 -9.32 -59.96 -46.01
CA LYS A 93 -8.53 -60.91 -45.22
C LYS A 93 -9.14 -61.13 -43.83
N LEU A 94 -8.90 -62.34 -43.32
CA LEU A 94 -9.24 -62.68 -41.94
C LEU A 94 -8.09 -62.28 -41.02
N HIS A 95 -8.44 -61.78 -39.85
CA HIS A 95 -7.50 -61.25 -38.88
C HIS A 95 -7.53 -62.02 -37.57
N LEU A 96 -6.45 -61.90 -36.80
CA LEU A 96 -6.37 -62.47 -35.46
C LEU A 96 -7.32 -61.74 -34.51
N PRO A 97 -7.86 -62.42 -33.49
CA PRO A 97 -8.67 -61.76 -32.48
C PRO A 97 -8.02 -60.55 -31.81
N ASN A 98 -6.71 -60.59 -31.52
CA ASN A 98 -5.99 -59.48 -30.89
C ASN A 98 -5.69 -58.30 -31.83
N GLU A 99 -5.88 -58.47 -33.13
CA GLU A 99 -5.79 -57.39 -34.14
C GLU A 99 -7.15 -56.69 -34.35
N CYS A 100 -8.20 -57.22 -33.74
CA CYS A 100 -9.58 -56.80 -33.95
C CYS A 100 -10.10 -55.97 -32.77
N VAL A 101 -10.91 -54.95 -33.09
CA VAL A 101 -11.57 -54.11 -32.07
C VAL A 101 -13.05 -53.92 -32.28
N LEU A 102 -13.74 -53.67 -31.15
CA LEU A 102 -15.14 -53.25 -31.08
C LEU A 102 -15.23 -51.78 -30.66
N ALA A 103 -15.93 -50.96 -31.45
CA ALA A 103 -16.37 -49.62 -31.07
C ALA A 103 -17.87 -49.61 -30.79
N ASN A 104 -18.25 -49.50 -29.52
CA ASN A 104 -19.65 -49.47 -29.08
C ASN A 104 -20.32 -48.12 -29.34
N ASP A 105 -19.52 -47.06 -29.45
CA ASP A 105 -19.98 -45.73 -29.83
C ASP A 105 -19.74 -45.50 -31.32
N SER A 106 -20.81 -45.28 -32.09
CA SER A 106 -20.73 -45.00 -33.52
C SER A 106 -19.92 -43.75 -33.83
N THR A 107 -19.87 -42.78 -32.91
CA THR A 107 -19.10 -41.55 -33.08
C THR A 107 -17.59 -41.80 -33.04
N ILE A 108 -17.12 -42.87 -32.40
CA ILE A 108 -15.70 -43.27 -32.44
C ILE A 108 -15.28 -43.61 -33.87
N LYS A 109 -16.13 -44.30 -34.64
CA LYS A 109 -15.84 -44.65 -36.05
C LYS A 109 -15.79 -43.44 -36.98
N GLU A 110 -16.42 -42.32 -36.59
CA GLU A 110 -16.36 -41.07 -37.34
C GLU A 110 -15.05 -40.30 -37.11
N ILE A 111 -14.47 -40.42 -35.92
CA ILE A 111 -13.18 -39.80 -35.57
C ILE A 111 -12.02 -40.67 -36.06
N LEU A 112 -12.17 -41.97 -35.85
CA LEU A 112 -11.13 -42.96 -35.97
C LEU A 112 -11.57 -43.89 -37.11
N THR A 113 -11.33 -43.44 -38.34
CA THR A 113 -11.67 -44.21 -39.54
C THR A 113 -10.88 -45.52 -39.57
N PRO A 114 -11.32 -46.54 -40.32
CA PRO A 114 -10.56 -47.80 -40.45
C PRO A 114 -9.09 -47.58 -40.84
N GLU A 115 -8.83 -46.58 -41.70
CA GLU A 115 -7.49 -46.19 -42.11
C GLU A 115 -6.68 -45.60 -40.94
N LEU A 116 -7.25 -44.70 -40.16
CA LEU A 116 -6.58 -44.10 -39.00
C LEU A 116 -6.33 -45.14 -37.89
N LEU A 117 -7.29 -46.04 -37.66
CA LEU A 117 -7.15 -47.13 -36.69
C LEU A 117 -5.98 -48.03 -37.05
N TYR A 118 -5.89 -48.43 -38.32
CA TYR A 118 -4.79 -49.25 -38.79
C TYR A 118 -3.46 -48.49 -38.74
N ASN A 119 -3.39 -47.30 -39.33
CA ASN A 119 -2.16 -46.53 -39.44
C ASN A 119 -1.57 -46.15 -38.08
N HIS A 120 -2.41 -45.90 -37.08
CA HIS A 120 -1.95 -45.49 -35.76
C HIS A 120 -1.88 -46.62 -34.74
N LEU A 121 -2.74 -47.64 -34.79
CA LEU A 121 -2.78 -48.69 -33.76
C LEU A 121 -2.48 -50.10 -34.29
N ASN A 122 -2.38 -50.30 -35.61
CA ASN A 122 -2.34 -51.61 -36.26
C ASN A 122 -3.51 -52.51 -35.86
N LEU A 123 -4.70 -51.90 -35.71
CA LEU A 123 -5.94 -52.59 -35.34
C LEU A 123 -6.99 -52.44 -36.44
N TYR A 124 -7.96 -53.35 -36.46
CA TYR A 124 -9.04 -53.37 -37.44
C TYR A 124 -10.41 -53.41 -36.76
N TYR A 125 -11.37 -52.68 -37.31
CA TYR A 125 -12.75 -52.75 -36.87
C TYR A 125 -13.38 -54.08 -37.28
N LEU A 126 -13.98 -54.79 -36.32
CA LEU A 126 -14.83 -55.93 -36.66
C LEU A 126 -16.07 -55.52 -37.43
N ARG A 127 -16.57 -56.43 -38.27
CA ARG A 127 -17.87 -56.26 -38.90
C ARG A 127 -18.98 -56.11 -37.84
N ASP A 128 -19.81 -55.09 -38.03
CA ASP A 128 -20.93 -54.71 -37.14
C ASP A 128 -21.88 -55.88 -36.85
N ASP A 129 -22.01 -56.79 -37.82
CA ASP A 129 -22.78 -58.03 -37.75
C ASP A 129 -22.41 -58.95 -36.57
N LEU A 130 -21.18 -58.85 -36.05
CA LEU A 130 -20.63 -59.72 -35.01
C LEU A 130 -20.81 -59.17 -33.59
N TYR A 131 -21.19 -57.89 -33.45
CA TYR A 131 -21.30 -57.20 -32.15
C TYR A 131 -22.27 -57.88 -31.17
N LYS A 132 -23.26 -58.64 -31.66
CA LYS A 132 -24.16 -59.44 -30.82
C LYS A 132 -23.47 -60.54 -29.99
N HIS A 133 -22.24 -60.91 -30.36
CA HIS A 133 -21.42 -61.93 -29.69
C HIS A 133 -20.22 -61.30 -28.95
N GLU A 134 -20.36 -60.05 -28.52
CA GLU A 134 -19.29 -59.27 -27.89
C GLU A 134 -18.60 -60.01 -26.74
N LYS A 135 -19.36 -60.68 -25.86
CA LYS A 135 -18.79 -61.42 -24.72
C LYS A 135 -17.79 -62.48 -25.21
N GLN A 136 -18.18 -63.27 -26.20
CA GLN A 136 -17.36 -64.33 -26.77
C GLN A 136 -16.14 -63.77 -27.51
N LEU A 137 -16.31 -62.64 -28.21
CA LEU A 137 -15.23 -61.95 -28.90
C LEU A 137 -14.18 -61.42 -27.91
N LEU A 138 -14.62 -60.81 -26.80
CA LEU A 138 -13.73 -60.37 -25.72
C LEU A 138 -12.96 -61.54 -25.10
N GLU A 139 -13.63 -62.68 -24.86
CA GLU A 139 -12.99 -63.91 -24.39
C GLU A 139 -11.96 -64.46 -25.41
N LEU A 140 -12.16 -64.22 -26.70
CA LEU A 140 -11.21 -64.57 -27.76
C LEU A 140 -10.03 -63.58 -27.88
N GLY A 141 -10.02 -62.48 -27.11
CA GLY A 141 -8.94 -61.50 -27.15
C GLY A 141 -9.19 -60.33 -28.11
N VAL A 142 -10.41 -60.16 -28.62
CA VAL A 142 -10.84 -58.91 -29.25
C VAL A 142 -10.90 -57.83 -28.19
N HIS A 143 -10.42 -56.63 -28.50
CA HIS A 143 -10.39 -55.53 -27.54
C HIS A 143 -11.55 -54.55 -27.79
N ARG A 144 -12.13 -54.00 -26.71
CA ARG A 144 -13.00 -52.82 -26.82
C ARG A 144 -12.10 -51.59 -26.94
N LEU A 145 -12.40 -50.70 -27.88
CA LEU A 145 -11.76 -49.40 -27.90
C LEU A 145 -12.15 -48.60 -26.66
N GLY A 146 -11.15 -48.16 -25.91
CA GLY A 146 -11.31 -47.36 -24.71
C GLY A 146 -10.57 -46.03 -24.81
N HIS A 147 -10.38 -45.41 -23.63
CA HIS A 147 -9.74 -44.11 -23.51
C HIS A 147 -8.26 -44.13 -23.92
N ASN A 148 -7.54 -45.24 -23.70
CA ASN A 148 -6.11 -45.35 -24.02
C ASN A 148 -5.87 -45.24 -25.53
N GLU A 149 -6.63 -45.99 -26.33
CA GLU A 149 -6.53 -45.97 -27.79
C GLU A 149 -6.91 -44.60 -28.35
N LEU A 150 -7.97 -43.99 -27.80
CA LEU A 150 -8.40 -42.63 -28.18
C LEU A 150 -7.33 -41.58 -27.89
N ILE A 151 -6.64 -41.65 -26.75
CA ILE A 151 -5.57 -40.72 -26.40
C ILE A 151 -4.35 -40.93 -27.31
N ASP A 152 -3.96 -42.18 -27.56
CA ASP A 152 -2.80 -42.50 -28.38
C ASP A 152 -2.96 -42.03 -29.83
N VAL A 153 -4.16 -42.13 -30.39
CA VAL A 153 -4.45 -41.63 -31.74
C VAL A 153 -4.39 -40.12 -31.79
N ILE A 154 -5.05 -39.42 -30.86
CA ILE A 154 -5.02 -37.94 -30.83
C ILE A 154 -3.61 -37.39 -30.66
N LYS A 155 -2.80 -38.02 -29.81
CA LYS A 155 -1.40 -37.65 -29.60
C LYS A 155 -0.56 -37.74 -30.87
N ARG A 156 -0.91 -38.66 -31.79
CA ARG A 156 -0.23 -38.86 -33.07
C ARG A 156 -0.80 -37.98 -34.19
N MET A 157 -2.10 -37.72 -34.17
CA MET A 157 -2.78 -36.91 -35.20
C MET A 157 -2.49 -35.42 -35.06
N PHE A 158 -2.51 -34.87 -33.83
CA PHE A 158 -2.38 -33.43 -33.64
C PHE A 158 -0.93 -33.04 -33.35
N THR A 159 -0.27 -32.50 -34.36
CA THR A 159 1.08 -31.94 -34.24
C THR A 159 1.06 -30.43 -34.52
N SER A 160 0.81 -29.68 -33.45
CA SER A 160 1.04 -28.24 -33.25
C SER A 160 0.06 -27.21 -33.80
N GLU A 161 -0.55 -27.35 -34.98
CA GLU A 161 -1.37 -26.27 -35.57
C GLU A 161 -2.89 -26.51 -35.47
N ILE A 162 -3.62 -25.43 -35.20
CA ILE A 162 -5.09 -25.42 -35.11
C ILE A 162 -5.65 -25.20 -36.52
N THR A 163 -6.44 -26.15 -37.01
CA THR A 163 -7.22 -26.04 -38.24
C THR A 163 -8.69 -26.35 -37.94
N PHE A 164 -9.61 -25.86 -38.78
CA PHE A 164 -11.04 -26.13 -38.62
C PHE A 164 -11.38 -27.64 -38.64
N GLU A 165 -10.71 -28.40 -39.50
CA GLU A 165 -10.87 -29.86 -39.54
C GLU A 165 -10.38 -30.50 -38.23
N ASN A 166 -9.26 -30.02 -37.70
CA ASN A 166 -8.70 -30.49 -36.44
C ASN A 166 -9.63 -30.20 -35.26
N THR A 167 -10.23 -29.01 -35.19
CA THR A 167 -11.16 -28.65 -34.11
C THR A 167 -12.43 -29.49 -34.16
N LYS A 168 -12.99 -29.78 -35.35
CA LYS A 168 -14.17 -30.65 -35.50
C LYS A 168 -13.92 -32.09 -35.05
N ILE A 169 -12.76 -32.65 -35.40
CA ILE A 169 -12.35 -33.99 -34.96
C ILE A 169 -12.17 -33.99 -33.43
N LEU A 170 -11.54 -32.95 -32.87
CA LEU A 170 -11.38 -32.78 -31.43
C LEU A 170 -12.71 -32.69 -30.69
N SER A 171 -13.70 -31.95 -31.21
CA SER A 171 -15.03 -31.85 -30.61
C SER A 171 -15.64 -33.23 -30.38
N LYS A 172 -15.67 -34.05 -31.43
CA LYS A 172 -16.21 -35.42 -31.36
C LYS A 172 -15.37 -36.29 -30.42
N TRP A 173 -14.04 -36.13 -30.45
CA TRP A 173 -13.16 -36.87 -29.54
C TRP A 173 -13.41 -36.57 -28.07
N PHE A 174 -13.61 -35.29 -27.69
CA PHE A 174 -13.97 -34.95 -26.32
C PHE A 174 -15.31 -35.60 -25.90
N CYS A 175 -16.28 -35.71 -26.81
CA CYS A 175 -17.53 -36.42 -26.54
C CYS A 175 -17.31 -37.92 -26.31
N CYS A 176 -16.56 -38.60 -27.19
CA CYS A 176 -16.24 -40.02 -27.02
C CYS A 176 -15.47 -40.27 -25.72
N LEU A 177 -14.46 -39.42 -25.45
CA LEU A 177 -13.66 -39.52 -24.24
C LEU A 177 -14.50 -39.33 -22.97
N TYR A 178 -15.41 -38.35 -22.95
CA TYR A 178 -16.32 -38.15 -21.82
C TYR A 178 -17.15 -39.41 -21.53
N ARG A 179 -17.66 -40.07 -22.58
CA ARG A 179 -18.44 -41.31 -22.44
C ARG A 179 -17.57 -42.45 -21.91
N CYS A 180 -16.36 -42.63 -22.45
CA CYS A 180 -15.40 -43.64 -21.97
C CYS A 180 -14.99 -43.41 -20.51
N LEU A 181 -14.78 -42.15 -20.10
CA LEU A 181 -14.38 -41.82 -18.73
C LEU A 181 -15.48 -42.10 -17.71
N ASN A 182 -16.75 -42.00 -18.08
CA ASN A 182 -17.88 -42.30 -17.18
C ASN A 182 -18.02 -43.79 -16.85
N GLU A 183 -17.33 -44.67 -17.57
CA GLU A 183 -17.28 -46.11 -17.28
C GLU A 183 -16.14 -46.48 -16.31
N LEU A 184 -15.23 -45.55 -16.00
CA LEU A 184 -14.06 -45.78 -15.16
C LEU A 184 -14.35 -45.60 -13.67
N SER A 185 -13.48 -46.16 -12.83
CA SER A 185 -13.42 -45.82 -11.42
C SER A 185 -12.87 -44.39 -11.23
N LEU A 186 -13.19 -43.75 -10.09
CA LEU A 186 -12.74 -42.38 -9.79
C LEU A 186 -11.20 -42.25 -9.75
N ILE A 187 -10.47 -43.31 -9.37
CA ILE A 187 -9.01 -43.29 -9.28
C ILE A 187 -8.41 -43.32 -10.68
N ASP A 188 -8.87 -44.25 -11.52
CA ASP A 188 -8.38 -44.40 -12.89
C ASP A 188 -8.70 -43.13 -13.71
N GLU A 189 -9.86 -42.53 -13.49
CA GLU A 189 -10.24 -41.27 -14.12
C GLU A 189 -9.24 -40.14 -13.83
N GLN A 190 -8.84 -39.94 -12.57
CA GLN A 190 -7.93 -38.85 -12.20
C GLN A 190 -6.57 -38.95 -12.90
N ASP A 191 -6.04 -40.16 -13.03
CA ASP A 191 -4.77 -40.38 -13.70
C ASP A 191 -4.88 -40.16 -15.21
N VAL A 192 -6.01 -40.54 -15.82
CA VAL A 192 -6.31 -40.24 -17.22
C VAL A 192 -6.48 -38.73 -17.44
N LEU A 193 -7.18 -38.01 -16.56
CA LEU A 193 -7.34 -36.55 -16.64
C LEU A 193 -5.99 -35.82 -16.57
N LYS A 194 -5.08 -36.23 -15.65
CA LYS A 194 -3.71 -35.69 -15.59
C LYS A 194 -2.95 -35.95 -16.89
N HIS A 195 -3.12 -37.13 -17.48
CA HIS A 195 -2.50 -37.43 -18.76
C HIS A 195 -3.03 -36.52 -19.87
N ILE A 196 -4.35 -36.32 -19.94
CA ILE A 196 -5.00 -35.42 -20.91
C ILE A 196 -4.53 -33.97 -20.73
N GLN A 197 -4.41 -33.48 -19.50
CA GLN A 197 -3.88 -32.14 -19.20
C GLN A 197 -2.46 -31.91 -19.76
N SER A 198 -1.66 -32.97 -19.92
CA SER A 198 -0.31 -32.89 -20.49
C SER A 198 -0.29 -32.82 -22.03
N LEU A 199 -1.40 -33.16 -22.69
CA LEU A 199 -1.49 -33.18 -24.15
C LEU A 199 -1.63 -31.77 -24.72
N LYS A 200 -0.97 -31.51 -25.86
CA LYS A 200 -1.07 -30.23 -26.59
C LYS A 200 -2.24 -30.27 -27.56
N ILE A 201 -3.46 -30.25 -27.02
CA ILE A 201 -4.70 -30.43 -27.79
C ILE A 201 -5.76 -29.35 -27.53
N PHE A 202 -5.49 -28.40 -26.63
CA PHE A 202 -6.48 -27.39 -26.23
C PHE A 202 -6.35 -26.13 -27.09
N PRO A 203 -7.39 -25.74 -27.86
CA PRO A 203 -7.39 -24.51 -28.64
C PRO A 203 -7.76 -23.30 -27.78
N LEU A 204 -7.08 -22.18 -27.98
CA LEU A 204 -7.40 -20.90 -27.34
C LEU A 204 -7.77 -19.86 -28.41
N LYS A 205 -8.72 -18.98 -28.09
CA LYS A 205 -9.37 -18.01 -29.00
C LYS A 205 -8.41 -17.11 -29.82
N ASN A 206 -7.18 -16.88 -29.33
CA ASN A 206 -6.18 -16.01 -29.97
C ASN A 206 -4.85 -16.72 -30.28
N HIS A 207 -4.83 -18.05 -30.23
CA HIS A 207 -3.61 -18.84 -30.43
C HIS A 207 -3.71 -19.63 -31.73
N GLN A 208 -2.61 -19.70 -32.49
CA GLN A 208 -2.55 -20.52 -33.72
C GLN A 208 -2.19 -21.98 -33.43
N LYS A 209 -1.72 -22.27 -32.21
CA LYS A 209 -1.20 -23.58 -31.83
C LYS A 209 -1.92 -24.11 -30.59
N PHE A 210 -2.11 -25.42 -30.57
CA PHE A 210 -2.66 -26.10 -29.40
C PHE A 210 -1.73 -25.99 -28.20
N ILE A 211 -2.32 -25.85 -27.03
CA ILE A 211 -1.59 -25.81 -25.75
C ILE A 211 -1.90 -27.03 -24.89
N SER A 212 -1.07 -27.25 -23.88
CA SER A 212 -1.30 -28.23 -22.81
C SER A 212 -1.67 -27.50 -21.53
N LEU A 213 -2.70 -27.98 -20.81
CA LEU A 213 -3.15 -27.38 -19.54
C LEU A 213 -2.06 -27.42 -18.47
N HIS A 214 -1.26 -28.50 -18.39
CA HIS A 214 -0.20 -28.63 -17.38
C HIS A 214 0.94 -27.61 -17.53
N ARG A 215 1.18 -27.09 -18.75
CA ARG A 215 2.21 -26.05 -18.99
C ARG A 215 1.63 -24.65 -19.02
N ALA A 216 0.31 -24.49 -18.90
CA ALA A 216 -0.28 -23.18 -18.77
C ALA A 216 0.08 -22.67 -17.37
N ASN A 217 1.05 -21.75 -17.29
CA ASN A 217 1.41 -21.07 -16.04
C ASN A 217 0.29 -20.14 -15.52
N GLN A 218 -0.88 -20.15 -16.19
CA GLN A 218 -2.02 -19.27 -15.92
C GLN A 218 -3.32 -20.06 -16.05
N THR A 219 -4.36 -19.56 -15.38
CA THR A 219 -5.68 -20.16 -15.38
C THR A 219 -6.34 -20.03 -16.74
N ILE A 220 -6.95 -21.11 -17.22
CA ILE A 220 -7.69 -21.14 -18.48
C ILE A 220 -9.19 -21.04 -18.20
N PHE A 221 -9.86 -20.16 -18.95
CA PHE A 221 -11.27 -19.85 -18.75
C PHE A 221 -12.15 -20.31 -19.91
N PHE A 222 -13.39 -20.64 -19.58
CA PHE A 222 -14.46 -20.67 -20.57
C PHE A 222 -14.77 -19.26 -21.08
N PRO A 223 -15.14 -19.11 -22.34
CA PRO A 223 -15.65 -17.86 -22.87
C PRO A 223 -17.00 -17.54 -22.21
N SER A 224 -17.29 -16.24 -22.03
CA SER A 224 -18.55 -15.79 -21.46
C SER A 224 -18.98 -14.49 -22.10
N LYS A 225 -20.24 -14.44 -22.56
CA LYS A 225 -20.89 -13.24 -23.11
C LYS A 225 -21.51 -12.37 -22.02
N ASN A 226 -21.61 -12.89 -20.80
CA ASN A 226 -22.31 -12.23 -19.68
C ASN A 226 -21.43 -11.23 -18.93
N ILE A 227 -20.13 -11.16 -19.26
CA ILE A 227 -19.15 -10.35 -18.55
C ILE A 227 -18.47 -9.43 -19.55
N GLN A 228 -18.51 -8.14 -19.26
CA GLN A 228 -17.77 -7.14 -20.01
C GLN A 228 -16.44 -6.87 -19.32
N LEU A 229 -15.36 -7.21 -19.99
CA LEU A 229 -13.99 -6.97 -19.53
C LEU A 229 -13.35 -5.83 -20.35
N PRO A 230 -12.41 -5.06 -19.77
CA PRO A 230 -11.55 -4.18 -20.55
C PRO A 230 -10.77 -4.99 -21.59
N LYS A 231 -10.62 -4.44 -22.81
CA LYS A 231 -9.97 -5.15 -23.95
C LYS A 231 -8.58 -5.69 -23.62
N LEU A 232 -7.77 -4.92 -22.89
CA LEU A 232 -6.43 -5.34 -22.47
C LEU A 232 -6.47 -6.60 -21.59
N ILE A 233 -7.43 -6.69 -20.68
CA ILE A 233 -7.61 -7.85 -19.81
C ILE A 233 -8.17 -9.01 -20.62
N GLU A 234 -9.17 -8.77 -21.48
CA GLU A 234 -9.74 -9.83 -22.33
C GLU A 234 -8.67 -10.47 -23.23
N HIS A 235 -7.76 -9.68 -23.80
CA HIS A 235 -6.67 -10.18 -24.63
C HIS A 235 -5.58 -10.92 -23.84
N ASP A 236 -5.37 -10.59 -22.55
CA ASP A 236 -4.37 -11.27 -21.72
C ASP A 236 -4.88 -12.60 -21.14
N LEU A 237 -6.20 -12.77 -21.02
CA LEU A 237 -6.80 -13.99 -20.49
C LEU A 237 -6.64 -15.18 -21.45
N MET A 238 -6.32 -16.34 -20.89
CA MET A 238 -6.31 -17.60 -21.63
C MET A 238 -7.73 -18.15 -21.74
N ILE A 239 -8.41 -17.84 -22.86
CA ILE A 239 -9.81 -18.26 -23.10
C ILE A 239 -9.85 -19.40 -24.12
N ILE A 240 -10.54 -20.49 -23.79
CA ILE A 240 -10.75 -21.61 -24.73
C ILE A 240 -11.60 -21.16 -25.91
N ASP A 241 -11.21 -21.61 -27.09
CA ASP A 241 -11.93 -21.32 -28.32
C ASP A 241 -13.33 -21.98 -28.32
N GLU A 242 -14.37 -21.18 -28.56
CA GLU A 242 -15.76 -21.66 -28.67
C GLU A 242 -15.93 -22.64 -29.83
N GLU A 243 -15.09 -22.55 -30.88
CA GLU A 243 -15.11 -23.46 -32.02
C GLU A 243 -15.04 -24.94 -31.59
N LEU A 244 -14.40 -25.23 -30.45
CA LEU A 244 -14.28 -26.58 -29.91
C LEU A 244 -15.62 -27.28 -29.66
N TRP A 245 -16.71 -26.55 -29.39
CA TRP A 245 -18.05 -27.13 -29.25
C TRP A 245 -19.09 -26.48 -30.17
N MET A 246 -18.83 -25.30 -30.73
CA MET A 246 -19.72 -24.68 -31.72
C MET A 246 -19.84 -25.52 -33.01
N ASN A 247 -18.84 -26.34 -33.33
CA ASN A 247 -18.92 -27.34 -34.40
C ASN A 247 -20.03 -28.38 -34.19
N LEU A 248 -20.56 -28.50 -32.97
CA LEU A 248 -21.65 -29.41 -32.59
C LEU A 248 -22.94 -28.64 -32.25
N ALA A 249 -23.13 -27.42 -32.78
CA ALA A 249 -24.21 -26.51 -32.43
C ALA A 249 -25.64 -27.13 -32.46
N GLU A 250 -25.84 -28.19 -33.25
CA GLU A 250 -27.12 -28.89 -33.38
C GLU A 250 -27.40 -29.89 -32.24
N ASN A 251 -26.40 -30.26 -31.43
CA ASN A 251 -26.50 -31.28 -30.38
C ASN A 251 -26.15 -30.71 -28.99
N SER A 252 -27.15 -30.17 -28.30
CA SER A 252 -27.00 -29.57 -26.97
C SER A 252 -26.45 -30.53 -25.90
N ILE A 253 -26.71 -31.82 -26.04
CA ILE A 253 -26.22 -32.86 -25.13
C ILE A 253 -24.70 -32.98 -25.25
N GLU A 254 -24.19 -33.07 -26.48
CA GLU A 254 -22.75 -33.20 -26.74
C GLU A 254 -21.96 -31.97 -26.32
N ILE A 255 -22.52 -30.77 -26.53
CA ILE A 255 -21.93 -29.52 -26.02
C ILE A 255 -21.78 -29.57 -24.50
N ASN A 256 -22.81 -30.04 -23.79
CA ASN A 256 -22.75 -30.16 -22.34
C ASN A 256 -21.74 -31.21 -21.88
N GLN A 257 -21.61 -32.34 -22.60
CA GLN A 257 -20.59 -33.37 -22.33
C GLN A 257 -19.18 -32.79 -22.42
N ILE A 258 -18.86 -32.03 -23.48
CA ILE A 258 -17.57 -31.37 -23.64
C ILE A 258 -17.34 -30.36 -22.51
N GLN A 259 -18.28 -29.46 -22.26
CA GLN A 259 -18.11 -28.44 -21.21
C GLN A 259 -17.92 -29.07 -19.83
N THR A 260 -18.68 -30.11 -19.49
CA THR A 260 -18.52 -30.86 -18.23
C THR A 260 -17.14 -31.53 -18.14
N LEU A 261 -16.64 -32.11 -19.23
CA LEU A 261 -15.30 -32.70 -19.26
C LEU A 261 -14.20 -31.63 -19.08
N LEU A 262 -14.34 -30.49 -19.74
CA LEU A 262 -13.42 -29.37 -19.62
C LEU A 262 -13.40 -28.80 -18.19
N GLU A 263 -14.55 -28.74 -17.51
CA GLU A 263 -14.62 -28.40 -16.07
C GLU A 263 -13.87 -29.43 -15.21
N ARG A 264 -14.04 -30.74 -15.46
CA ARG A 264 -13.28 -31.81 -14.77
C ARG A 264 -11.77 -31.71 -15.00
N LEU A 265 -11.35 -31.19 -16.17
CA LEU A 265 -9.95 -30.92 -16.50
C LEU A 265 -9.39 -29.65 -15.84
N GLY A 266 -10.19 -28.91 -15.07
CA GLY A 266 -9.78 -27.74 -14.30
C GLY A 266 -9.96 -26.40 -15.01
N ILE A 267 -10.68 -26.37 -16.14
CA ILE A 267 -11.00 -25.12 -16.85
C ILE A 267 -12.10 -24.38 -16.09
N GLN A 268 -11.90 -23.09 -15.89
CA GLN A 268 -12.71 -22.31 -14.95
C GLN A 268 -13.77 -21.48 -15.66
N ARG A 269 -14.94 -21.31 -15.03
CA ARG A 269 -15.97 -20.41 -15.55
C ARG A 269 -15.51 -18.97 -15.37
N LEU A 270 -15.56 -18.19 -16.46
CA LEU A 270 -15.21 -16.77 -16.40
C LEU A 270 -16.21 -16.03 -15.51
N SER A 271 -15.69 -15.35 -14.48
CA SER A 271 -16.42 -14.50 -13.54
C SER A 271 -15.52 -13.35 -13.09
N HIS A 272 -16.08 -12.23 -12.66
CA HIS A 272 -15.26 -11.11 -12.12
C HIS A 272 -14.36 -11.58 -10.97
N ARG A 273 -14.89 -12.46 -10.10
CA ARG A 273 -14.13 -13.06 -8.99
C ARG A 273 -12.99 -13.94 -9.50
N ALA A 274 -13.27 -14.84 -10.44
CA ALA A 274 -12.28 -15.76 -11.00
C ALA A 274 -11.14 -15.00 -11.70
N VAL A 275 -11.46 -13.93 -12.45
CA VAL A 275 -10.44 -13.06 -13.07
C VAL A 275 -9.54 -12.43 -12.02
N CYS A 276 -10.09 -11.90 -10.92
CA CYS A 276 -9.25 -11.33 -9.87
C CYS A 276 -8.41 -12.41 -9.16
N GLU A 277 -9.05 -13.45 -8.64
CA GLU A 277 -8.41 -14.39 -7.71
C GLU A 277 -7.49 -15.41 -8.37
N GLN A 278 -7.77 -15.79 -9.61
CA GLN A 278 -7.10 -16.91 -10.28
C GLN A 278 -6.23 -16.47 -11.46
N HIS A 279 -6.36 -15.21 -11.89
CA HIS A 279 -5.52 -14.64 -12.94
C HIS A 279 -4.73 -13.43 -12.45
N ILE A 280 -5.39 -12.35 -12.00
CA ILE A 280 -4.68 -11.11 -11.66
C ILE A 280 -3.81 -11.30 -10.41
N PHE A 281 -4.36 -11.86 -9.32
CA PHE A 281 -3.60 -12.03 -8.08
C PHE A 281 -2.47 -13.05 -8.25
N THR A 282 -2.71 -14.13 -8.97
CA THR A 282 -1.70 -15.16 -9.26
C THR A 282 -0.55 -14.62 -10.12
N ILE A 283 -0.83 -13.68 -11.02
CA ILE A 283 0.20 -12.95 -11.78
C ILE A 283 1.05 -12.08 -10.83
N PHE A 284 0.43 -11.31 -9.94
CA PHE A 284 1.16 -10.44 -9.00
C PHE A 284 1.94 -11.22 -7.93
N GLU A 285 1.45 -12.40 -7.52
CA GLU A 285 2.11 -13.31 -6.57
C GLU A 285 3.37 -13.97 -7.14
N ASN A 286 3.46 -14.11 -8.46
CA ASN A 286 4.58 -14.77 -9.11
C ASN A 286 5.59 -13.75 -9.65
N ASP A 287 6.77 -13.71 -9.04
CA ASP A 287 7.84 -12.76 -9.34
C ASP A 287 8.33 -12.73 -10.80
N ASN A 288 8.06 -13.76 -11.59
CA ASN A 288 8.43 -13.82 -12.99
C ASN A 288 7.27 -13.39 -13.90
N LEU A 289 6.03 -13.74 -13.57
CA LEU A 289 4.89 -13.55 -14.47
C LEU A 289 4.53 -12.08 -14.67
N TRP A 290 4.43 -11.29 -13.60
CA TRP A 290 4.05 -9.88 -13.74
C TRP A 290 5.13 -9.07 -14.46
N LYS A 291 6.42 -9.41 -14.30
CA LYS A 291 7.54 -8.72 -14.96
C LYS A 291 7.56 -8.92 -16.48
N GLU A 292 7.01 -10.02 -16.97
CA GLU A 292 6.86 -10.29 -18.41
C GLU A 292 5.66 -9.57 -19.02
N LYS A 293 4.74 -9.03 -18.21
CA LYS A 293 3.55 -8.33 -18.69
C LYS A 293 3.87 -6.88 -19.07
N PRO A 294 3.24 -6.36 -20.13
CA PRO A 294 3.38 -4.95 -20.49
C PRO A 294 2.77 -4.06 -19.38
N PRO A 295 3.37 -2.89 -19.08
CA PRO A 295 2.91 -2.00 -18.01
C PRO A 295 1.43 -1.64 -18.10
N GLU A 296 0.91 -1.44 -19.31
CA GLU A 296 -0.48 -1.06 -19.58
C GLU A 296 -1.46 -2.15 -19.11
N THR A 297 -1.08 -3.42 -19.20
CA THR A 297 -1.89 -4.54 -18.71
C THR A 297 -1.93 -4.58 -17.19
N LEU A 298 -0.80 -4.33 -16.51
CA LEU A 298 -0.76 -4.27 -15.05
C LEU A 298 -1.54 -3.07 -14.51
N ILE A 299 -1.47 -1.92 -15.18
CA ILE A 299 -2.30 -0.75 -14.87
C ILE A 299 -3.78 -1.09 -15.06
N ALA A 300 -4.13 -1.74 -16.17
CA ALA A 300 -5.50 -2.17 -16.44
C ALA A 300 -6.01 -3.12 -15.34
N TYR A 301 -5.18 -4.00 -14.78
CA TYR A 301 -5.55 -4.86 -13.65
C TYR A 301 -5.93 -4.07 -12.40
N VAL A 302 -5.08 -3.13 -11.97
CA VAL A 302 -5.36 -2.29 -10.80
C VAL A 302 -6.64 -1.47 -11.03
N MET A 303 -6.80 -0.87 -12.21
CA MET A 303 -7.97 -0.07 -12.54
C MET A 303 -9.25 -0.90 -12.65
N TYR A 304 -9.17 -2.13 -13.15
CA TYR A 304 -10.30 -3.05 -13.18
C TYR A 304 -10.72 -3.49 -11.78
N ILE A 305 -9.77 -3.80 -10.91
CA ILE A 305 -10.05 -4.08 -9.49
C ILE A 305 -10.70 -2.87 -8.83
N PHE A 306 -10.20 -1.66 -9.09
CA PHE A 306 -10.81 -0.42 -8.60
C PHE A 306 -12.27 -0.26 -9.07
N GLU A 307 -12.57 -0.51 -10.34
CA GLU A 307 -13.95 -0.47 -10.86
C GLU A 307 -14.86 -1.52 -10.22
N LEU A 308 -14.32 -2.68 -9.84
CA LEU A 308 -15.06 -3.69 -9.07
C LEU A 308 -15.27 -3.25 -7.60
N TRP A 309 -14.26 -2.66 -6.97
CA TRP A 309 -14.32 -2.12 -5.61
C TRP A 309 -15.37 -1.01 -5.51
N LEU A 310 -15.45 -0.13 -6.52
CA LEU A 310 -16.49 0.92 -6.62
C LEU A 310 -17.91 0.37 -6.61
N LYS A 311 -18.12 -0.82 -7.18
CA LYS A 311 -19.41 -1.51 -7.22
C LYS A 311 -19.74 -2.25 -5.92
N GLN A 312 -18.92 -2.08 -4.87
CA GLN A 312 -19.04 -2.74 -3.57
C GLN A 312 -19.07 -4.27 -3.68
N ASN A 313 -18.23 -4.81 -4.56
CA ASN A 313 -18.22 -6.24 -4.82
C ASN A 313 -17.46 -6.98 -3.70
N HIS A 314 -18.19 -7.70 -2.84
CA HIS A 314 -17.65 -8.39 -1.65
C HIS A 314 -16.63 -9.51 -1.94
N TYR A 315 -16.34 -9.82 -3.21
CA TYR A 315 -15.41 -10.88 -3.60
C TYR A 315 -13.95 -10.42 -3.74
N ILE A 316 -13.62 -9.15 -3.52
CA ILE A 316 -12.24 -8.68 -3.57
C ILE A 316 -11.58 -8.91 -2.21
N ASP A 317 -10.66 -9.87 -2.14
CA ASP A 317 -9.81 -10.05 -0.97
C ASP A 317 -8.75 -8.94 -0.91
N MET A 318 -9.07 -7.87 -0.20
CA MET A 318 -8.18 -6.72 -0.03
C MET A 318 -6.89 -7.08 0.73
N SER A 319 -6.92 -8.10 1.60
CA SER A 319 -5.75 -8.50 2.36
C SER A 319 -4.71 -9.17 1.46
N ARG A 320 -5.17 -10.10 0.61
CA ARG A 320 -4.36 -10.78 -0.42
C ARG A 320 -3.87 -9.81 -1.48
N LEU A 321 -4.69 -8.85 -1.88
CA LEU A 321 -4.29 -7.83 -2.84
C LEU A 321 -3.18 -6.93 -2.25
N LYS A 322 -3.34 -6.46 -1.01
CA LYS A 322 -2.37 -5.57 -0.36
C LYS A 322 -0.98 -6.19 -0.22
N SER A 323 -0.89 -7.51 -0.02
CA SER A 323 0.40 -8.20 0.12
C SER A 323 1.10 -8.47 -1.21
N THR A 324 0.41 -8.34 -2.36
CA THR A 324 0.92 -8.81 -3.65
C THR A 324 0.98 -7.72 -4.72
N ILE A 325 0.09 -6.72 -4.65
CA ILE A 325 -0.11 -5.72 -5.70
C ILE A 325 1.17 -4.97 -6.05
N GLN A 326 1.39 -4.82 -7.35
CA GLN A 326 2.47 -4.01 -7.91
C GLN A 326 1.89 -2.69 -8.41
N ILE A 327 2.43 -1.58 -7.92
CA ILE A 327 2.03 -0.22 -8.32
C ILE A 327 3.15 0.40 -9.14
N LEU A 328 2.81 0.97 -10.29
CA LEU A 328 3.74 1.70 -11.14
C LEU A 328 4.14 3.02 -10.46
N THR A 329 5.43 3.26 -10.38
CA THR A 329 6.03 4.46 -9.79
C THR A 329 7.04 5.09 -10.74
N ASN A 330 7.64 6.21 -10.32
CA ASN A 330 8.81 6.81 -10.98
C ASN A 330 10.07 5.92 -10.94
N ASP A 331 10.09 4.84 -10.16
CA ASP A 331 11.13 3.80 -10.16
C ASP A 331 10.50 2.41 -10.44
N ASN A 332 9.89 2.24 -11.61
CA ASN A 332 9.23 1.01 -12.05
C ASN A 332 8.10 0.54 -11.11
N PHE A 333 7.68 -0.71 -11.22
CA PHE A 333 6.67 -1.32 -10.35
C PHE A 333 7.25 -1.66 -8.97
N LYS A 334 6.54 -1.24 -7.91
CA LYS A 334 6.91 -1.49 -6.52
C LYS A 334 5.70 -1.94 -5.71
N GLN A 335 5.94 -2.75 -4.68
CA GLN A 335 4.90 -3.16 -3.74
C GLN A 335 4.77 -2.14 -2.59
N PRO A 336 3.56 -1.60 -2.32
CA PRO A 336 3.32 -0.67 -1.21
C PRO A 336 3.65 -1.25 0.18
N ILE A 337 3.57 -2.57 0.35
CA ILE A 337 3.86 -3.20 1.65
C ILE A 337 5.35 -3.15 2.04
N HIS A 338 6.24 -3.05 1.05
CA HIS A 338 7.69 -3.01 1.25
C HIS A 338 8.30 -1.64 0.98
N HIS A 339 7.58 -0.77 0.27
CA HIS A 339 8.06 0.56 -0.13
C HIS A 339 7.01 1.60 0.20
N SER A 340 7.44 2.72 0.80
CA SER A 340 6.56 3.86 0.97
C SER A 340 6.38 4.57 -0.37
N ILE A 341 5.18 4.44 -0.94
CA ILE A 341 4.80 5.03 -2.23
C ILE A 341 3.87 6.22 -1.95
N TYR A 342 4.08 7.32 -2.66
CA TYR A 342 3.35 8.56 -2.42
C TYR A 342 2.52 9.01 -3.62
N PHE A 343 1.39 9.65 -3.34
CA PHE A 343 0.58 10.29 -4.35
C PHE A 343 1.25 11.54 -4.93
N THR A 344 1.04 11.78 -6.22
CA THR A 344 1.32 13.08 -6.84
C THR A 344 0.13 14.04 -6.65
N GLN A 345 0.32 15.32 -6.99
CA GLN A 345 -0.77 16.30 -6.99
C GLN A 345 -1.94 15.92 -7.91
N LYS A 346 -1.72 15.11 -8.96
CA LYS A 346 -2.82 14.68 -9.84
C LYS A 346 -3.85 13.84 -9.11
N TYR A 347 -3.45 13.09 -8.07
CA TYR A 347 -4.35 12.31 -7.21
C TYR A 347 -5.04 13.15 -6.13
N GLY A 348 -4.74 14.45 -6.04
CA GLY A 348 -5.27 15.35 -5.02
C GLY A 348 -4.38 15.49 -3.79
N ASN A 349 -3.12 15.02 -3.83
CA ASN A 349 -2.16 15.31 -2.78
C ASN A 349 -1.98 16.85 -2.66
N PRO A 350 -2.18 17.45 -1.46
CA PRO A 350 -2.01 18.89 -1.28
C PRO A 350 -0.56 19.36 -1.46
N TYR A 351 0.41 18.47 -1.33
CA TYR A 351 1.84 18.80 -1.40
C TYR A 351 2.45 18.35 -2.73
N ASP A 352 3.32 19.18 -3.31
CA ASP A 352 4.18 18.78 -4.42
C ASP A 352 5.47 18.21 -3.84
N LEU A 353 5.47 16.93 -3.45
CA LEU A 353 6.60 16.34 -2.72
C LEU A 353 7.96 16.52 -3.41
N ALA A 354 7.99 16.42 -4.73
CA ALA A 354 9.21 16.60 -5.51
C ALA A 354 9.74 18.04 -5.48
N LYS A 355 8.86 19.05 -5.38
CA LYS A 355 9.27 20.46 -5.30
C LYS A 355 9.44 20.94 -3.87
N ASP A 356 8.47 20.64 -3.02
CA ASP A 356 8.35 21.08 -1.63
C ASP A 356 9.42 20.45 -0.75
N PHE A 357 9.80 19.20 -1.04
CA PHE A 357 10.74 18.39 -0.27
C PHE A 357 11.79 17.72 -1.19
N HIS A 358 12.34 18.49 -2.14
CA HIS A 358 13.23 18.06 -3.22
C HIS A 358 14.53 17.34 -2.79
N ALA A 359 14.92 17.47 -1.52
CA ALA A 359 16.13 16.83 -1.01
C ALA A 359 15.92 15.36 -0.61
N TYR A 360 14.68 14.87 -0.64
CA TYR A 360 14.36 13.46 -0.47
C TYR A 360 13.90 12.85 -1.81
N ASN A 361 14.39 11.65 -2.13
CA ASN A 361 14.00 10.93 -3.34
C ASN A 361 12.66 10.21 -3.11
N TRP A 362 11.58 10.94 -3.33
CA TRP A 362 10.23 10.40 -3.20
C TRP A 362 9.92 9.34 -4.25
N LEU A 363 9.42 8.20 -3.80
CA LEU A 363 8.87 7.16 -4.67
C LEU A 363 7.43 7.52 -5.01
N LEU A 364 7.24 8.20 -6.13
CA LEU A 364 5.95 8.76 -6.54
C LEU A 364 5.20 7.78 -7.43
N MET A 365 3.92 7.59 -7.15
CA MET A 365 3.01 6.85 -8.01
C MET A 365 2.93 7.49 -9.40
N SER A 366 2.95 6.66 -10.45
CA SER A 366 2.80 7.14 -11.82
C SER A 366 1.40 7.67 -12.07
N ASP A 367 1.29 8.83 -12.72
CA ASP A 367 0.02 9.47 -13.07
C ASP A 367 -0.81 8.69 -14.11
N GLU A 368 -0.28 7.61 -14.68
CA GLU A 368 -0.96 6.80 -15.71
C GLU A 368 -2.24 6.12 -15.20
N TYR A 369 -2.42 5.96 -13.89
CA TYR A 369 -3.69 5.46 -13.33
C TYR A 369 -4.83 6.51 -13.37
N ILE A 370 -4.56 7.76 -13.76
CA ILE A 370 -5.56 8.81 -13.89
C ILE A 370 -5.85 9.08 -15.36
N PRO A 371 -6.99 8.58 -15.90
CA PRO A 371 -7.45 8.97 -17.23
C PRO A 371 -7.72 10.48 -17.32
N GLU A 372 -7.48 11.09 -18.48
CA GLU A 372 -7.65 12.54 -18.71
C GLU A 372 -9.03 13.08 -18.29
N ASN A 373 -10.08 12.28 -18.47
CA ASN A 373 -11.48 12.65 -18.19
C ASN A 373 -12.01 12.11 -16.85
N LEU A 374 -11.15 11.77 -15.88
CA LEU A 374 -11.59 11.24 -14.59
C LEU A 374 -12.22 12.34 -13.71
N SER A 375 -13.50 12.16 -13.35
CA SER A 375 -14.24 13.11 -12.50
C SER A 375 -13.60 13.26 -11.12
N VAL A 376 -13.77 14.44 -10.50
CA VAL A 376 -13.23 14.75 -9.16
C VAL A 376 -13.68 13.72 -8.12
N ASN A 377 -14.95 13.31 -8.14
CA ASN A 377 -15.48 12.31 -7.21
C ASN A 377 -14.86 10.93 -7.44
N ARG A 378 -14.66 10.50 -8.70
CA ARG A 378 -13.99 9.23 -8.99
C ARG A 378 -12.52 9.26 -8.56
N ARG A 379 -11.84 10.39 -8.76
CA ARG A 379 -10.47 10.59 -8.31
C ARG A 379 -10.32 10.47 -6.79
N LYS A 380 -11.22 11.09 -6.01
CA LYS A 380 -11.26 10.91 -4.55
C LYS A 380 -11.44 9.46 -4.13
N LYS A 381 -12.31 8.72 -4.82
CA LYS A 381 -12.48 7.27 -4.57
C LYS A 381 -11.27 6.43 -4.97
N LEU A 382 -10.60 6.79 -6.07
CA LEU A 382 -9.36 6.14 -6.51
C LEU A 382 -8.24 6.35 -5.49
N HIS A 383 -8.10 7.58 -5.02
CA HIS A 383 -7.20 7.92 -3.92
C HIS A 383 -7.50 7.05 -2.70
N GLN A 384 -8.75 7.01 -2.22
CA GLN A 384 -9.14 6.19 -1.07
C GLN A 384 -8.79 4.70 -1.27
N PHE A 385 -9.11 4.12 -2.43
CA PHE A 385 -8.80 2.73 -2.75
C PHE A 385 -7.28 2.46 -2.70
N LEU A 386 -6.47 3.36 -3.28
CA LEU A 386 -5.01 3.23 -3.28
C LEU A 386 -4.42 3.47 -1.87
N SER A 387 -5.04 4.31 -1.04
CA SER A 387 -4.69 4.47 0.37
C SER A 387 -4.90 3.18 1.18
N GLU A 388 -5.99 2.45 0.93
CA GLU A 388 -6.24 1.14 1.55
C GLU A 388 -5.12 0.13 1.22
N LEU A 389 -4.56 0.22 0.01
CA LEU A 389 -3.44 -0.59 -0.46
C LEU A 389 -2.07 -0.17 0.11
N GLY A 390 -1.97 1.00 0.75
CA GLY A 390 -0.75 1.45 1.42
C GLY A 390 -0.02 2.62 0.75
N VAL A 391 -0.66 3.34 -0.16
CA VAL A 391 -0.12 4.56 -0.77
C VAL A 391 -0.51 5.76 0.09
N SER A 392 0.42 6.66 0.37
CA SER A 392 0.21 7.78 1.28
C SER A 392 0.36 9.15 0.63
N ASP A 393 -0.22 10.19 1.24
CA ASP A 393 0.00 11.57 0.81
C ASP A 393 1.34 12.12 1.27
N PHE A 394 1.77 11.72 2.47
CA PHE A 394 2.98 12.22 3.08
C PHE A 394 3.49 11.21 4.11
N LEU A 395 4.17 11.68 5.16
CA LEU A 395 4.75 10.88 6.23
C LEU A 395 3.72 10.11 7.09
N PHE A 396 2.44 10.05 6.68
CA PHE A 396 1.34 9.44 7.43
C PHE A 396 0.84 8.15 6.76
N PRO A 397 0.52 7.09 7.53
CA PRO A 397 0.68 6.99 8.98
C PRO A 397 2.15 6.91 9.42
N ILE A 398 2.43 7.32 10.67
CA ILE A 398 3.79 7.30 11.21
C ILE A 398 4.21 5.86 11.54
N ASN A 399 5.29 5.39 10.92
CA ASN A 399 5.91 4.09 11.10
C ASN A 399 7.44 4.23 11.04
N ASN A 400 8.19 3.14 11.19
CA ASN A 400 9.65 3.18 11.19
C ASN A 400 10.25 3.83 9.92
N SER A 401 9.67 3.55 8.76
CA SER A 401 10.15 4.12 7.49
C SER A 401 9.85 5.61 7.40
N THR A 402 8.62 6.04 7.67
CA THR A 402 8.27 7.48 7.62
C THR A 402 8.97 8.29 8.70
N TYR A 403 9.31 7.66 9.83
CA TYR A 403 10.16 8.25 10.87
C TYR A 403 11.60 8.50 10.38
N GLU A 404 12.22 7.53 9.68
CA GLU A 404 13.54 7.71 9.06
C GLU A 404 13.53 8.80 7.97
N GLN A 405 12.43 8.91 7.22
CA GLN A 405 12.24 9.96 6.22
C GLN A 405 12.14 11.34 6.85
N PHE A 406 11.35 11.49 7.90
CA PHE A 406 11.31 12.74 8.68
C PHE A 406 12.71 13.15 9.14
N ASN A 407 13.48 12.20 9.68
CA ASN A 407 14.87 12.43 10.11
C ASN A 407 15.78 12.86 8.95
N SER A 408 15.55 12.33 7.76
CA SER A 408 16.31 12.72 6.58
C SER A 408 15.95 14.13 6.12
N LEU A 409 14.67 14.52 6.20
CA LEU A 409 14.19 15.87 5.86
C LEU A 409 14.78 16.94 6.79
N ILE A 410 14.79 16.71 8.11
CA ILE A 410 15.29 17.71 9.06
C ILE A 410 16.81 17.89 8.98
N LYS A 411 17.57 16.87 8.55
CA LYS A 411 19.04 16.93 8.39
C LYS A 411 19.51 17.90 7.30
N ILE A 412 18.63 18.29 6.37
CA ILE A 412 18.96 19.25 5.30
C ILE A 412 19.08 20.67 5.85
N GLU A 413 18.50 20.94 7.02
CA GLU A 413 18.53 22.24 7.70
C GLU A 413 18.00 23.42 6.85
N SER A 414 17.08 23.15 5.93
CA SER A 414 16.48 24.17 5.05
C SER A 414 15.28 24.84 5.72
N ILE A 415 15.44 26.12 6.08
CA ILE A 415 14.36 26.92 6.71
C ILE A 415 13.06 26.85 5.88
N SER A 416 13.12 27.08 4.56
CA SER A 416 11.92 27.07 3.71
C SER A 416 11.22 25.71 3.67
N MET A 417 11.98 24.62 3.70
CA MET A 417 11.45 23.25 3.70
C MET A 417 10.83 22.91 5.05
N ASN A 418 11.52 23.27 6.15
CA ASN A 418 11.03 23.09 7.50
C ASN A 418 9.77 23.90 7.80
N LYS A 419 9.60 25.08 7.18
CA LYS A 419 8.32 25.82 7.23
C LYS A 419 7.17 25.00 6.62
N ARG A 420 7.38 24.42 5.43
CA ARG A 420 6.39 23.54 4.78
C ARG A 420 6.13 22.27 5.59
N LEU A 421 7.19 21.67 6.13
CA LEU A 421 7.11 20.50 7.00
C LEU A 421 6.28 20.79 8.25
N PHE A 422 6.49 21.95 8.88
CA PHE A 422 5.71 22.38 10.05
C PHE A 422 4.24 22.53 9.71
N LEU A 423 3.92 23.21 8.60
CA LEU A 423 2.54 23.37 8.14
C LEU A 423 1.87 22.02 7.85
N ALA A 424 2.57 21.13 7.14
CA ALA A 424 2.05 19.78 6.83
C ALA A 424 1.79 18.94 8.09
N LEU A 425 2.69 19.00 9.09
CA LEU A 425 2.49 18.33 10.38
C LEU A 425 1.35 18.98 11.18
N GLN A 426 1.22 20.30 11.14
CA GLN A 426 0.15 21.04 11.82
C GLN A 426 -1.25 20.71 11.25
N GLU A 427 -1.37 20.60 9.92
CA GLU A 427 -2.63 20.25 9.24
C GLU A 427 -3.07 18.81 9.51
N ASN A 428 -2.12 17.91 9.75
CA ASN A 428 -2.35 16.47 9.91
C ASN A 428 -2.10 15.98 11.34
N SER A 429 -2.11 16.88 12.34
CA SER A 429 -1.78 16.55 13.73
C SER A 429 -2.67 15.45 14.31
N SER A 430 -3.93 15.35 13.87
CA SER A 430 -4.87 14.31 14.28
C SER A 430 -4.48 12.89 13.85
N LEU A 431 -3.56 12.73 12.89
CA LEU A 431 -3.11 11.41 12.41
C LEU A 431 -2.00 10.81 13.29
N PHE A 432 -1.37 11.60 14.16
CA PHE A 432 -0.21 11.16 14.95
C PHE A 432 -0.16 11.71 16.38
N ASN A 433 -1.16 12.49 16.80
CA ASN A 433 -1.28 13.02 18.17
C ASN A 433 -1.18 11.92 19.25
N ASP A 434 -1.70 10.72 18.97
CA ASP A 434 -1.61 9.56 19.87
C ASP A 434 -0.23 8.88 19.88
N ASN A 435 0.69 9.28 19.00
CA ASN A 435 2.03 8.72 18.91
C ASN A 435 3.02 9.49 19.80
N GLU A 436 3.03 9.17 21.10
CA GLU A 436 3.87 9.83 22.10
C GLU A 436 5.37 9.84 21.74
N LEU A 437 5.87 8.75 21.14
CA LEU A 437 7.27 8.64 20.73
C LEU A 437 7.62 9.66 19.63
N PHE A 438 6.73 9.82 18.65
CA PHE A 438 6.92 10.79 17.59
C PHE A 438 6.83 12.23 18.10
N ILE A 439 5.85 12.54 18.97
CA ILE A 439 5.74 13.87 19.60
C ILE A 439 6.97 14.19 20.45
N LYS A 440 7.46 13.24 21.24
CA LYS A 440 8.71 13.41 22.00
C LYS A 440 9.89 13.69 21.06
N HIS A 441 9.95 12.98 19.93
CA HIS A 441 10.99 13.22 18.94
C HIS A 441 10.92 14.62 18.31
N LEU A 442 9.70 15.10 17.99
CA LEU A 442 9.50 16.47 17.51
C LEU A 442 9.97 17.53 18.52
N LYS A 443 9.79 17.27 19.82
CA LYS A 443 10.26 18.15 20.91
C LYS A 443 11.79 18.22 21.00
N GLU A 444 12.45 17.10 20.80
CA GLU A 444 13.90 16.95 21.01
C GLU A 444 14.73 17.32 19.76
N SER A 445 14.10 17.33 18.59
CA SER A 445 14.72 17.62 17.29
C SER A 445 14.87 19.12 17.00
N ILE A 446 15.92 19.48 16.25
CA ILE A 446 16.16 20.84 15.77
C ILE A 446 15.55 20.95 14.37
N TRP A 447 14.35 21.51 14.26
CA TRP A 447 13.64 21.54 13.00
C TRP A 447 12.61 22.66 12.88
N ILE A 448 12.32 23.40 13.95
CA ILE A 448 11.29 24.43 13.96
C ILE A 448 11.91 25.74 13.45
N PRO A 449 11.35 26.36 12.39
CA PRO A 449 11.82 27.64 11.90
C PRO A 449 11.60 28.76 12.92
N THR A 450 12.67 29.46 13.27
CA THR A 450 12.65 30.59 14.20
C THR A 450 13.16 31.86 13.56
N VAL A 451 12.73 33.00 14.11
CA VAL A 451 13.25 34.32 13.82
C VAL A 451 13.58 35.04 15.12
N GLN A 452 14.78 35.61 15.19
CA GLN A 452 15.22 36.47 16.28
C GLN A 452 15.72 37.80 15.74
N ILE A 453 15.34 38.89 16.39
CA ILE A 453 15.70 40.25 15.99
C ILE A 453 16.68 40.81 17.01
N PHE A 454 17.76 41.42 16.53
CA PHE A 454 18.75 42.09 17.37
C PHE A 454 19.07 43.46 16.79
N TYR A 455 19.40 44.39 17.67
CA TYR A 455 19.82 45.73 17.32
C TYR A 455 21.28 45.93 17.69
N SER A 456 22.01 46.62 16.84
CA SER A 456 23.35 47.11 17.13
C SER A 456 23.40 48.60 16.88
N TYR A 457 24.03 49.34 17.79
CA TYR A 457 24.21 50.77 17.63
C TYR A 457 25.57 51.07 17.00
N ASN A 458 25.55 51.88 15.95
CA ASN A 458 26.75 52.39 15.33
C ASN A 458 27.08 53.76 15.92
N GLU A 459 28.06 53.78 16.85
CA GLU A 459 28.49 55.01 17.53
C GLU A 459 28.99 56.11 16.56
N GLN A 460 29.41 55.75 15.35
CA GLN A 460 29.95 56.70 14.37
C GLN A 460 28.87 57.37 13.51
N THR A 461 27.80 56.63 13.16
CA THR A 461 26.70 57.15 12.33
C THR A 461 25.47 57.57 13.14
N ASN A 462 25.44 57.22 14.44
CA ASN A 462 24.30 57.43 15.32
C ASN A 462 23.04 56.68 14.85
N ASP A 463 23.22 55.61 14.07
CA ASP A 463 22.14 54.76 13.55
C ASP A 463 22.03 53.44 14.33
N ILE A 464 20.84 52.86 14.29
CA ILE A 464 20.55 51.54 14.86
C ILE A 464 20.34 50.55 13.72
N ASP A 465 21.25 49.59 13.60
CA ASP A 465 21.16 48.52 12.62
C ASP A 465 20.26 47.39 13.14
N LEU A 466 19.32 46.94 12.30
CA LEU A 466 18.39 45.86 12.61
C LEU A 466 18.86 44.56 11.93
N ASN A 467 19.26 43.59 12.76
CA ASN A 467 19.67 42.27 12.32
C ASN A 467 18.57 41.24 12.58
N LYS A 468 18.24 40.43 11.57
CA LYS A 468 17.29 39.31 11.69
C LYS A 468 18.02 38.00 11.44
N ILE A 469 18.02 37.13 12.43
CA ILE A 469 18.60 35.78 12.32
C ILE A 469 17.44 34.80 12.18
N ARG A 470 17.45 34.04 11.09
CA ARG A 470 16.57 32.89 10.90
C ARG A 470 17.37 31.61 11.04
N ARG A 471 16.84 30.65 11.79
CA ARG A 471 17.49 29.36 12.02
C ARG A 471 16.45 28.29 12.34
N LEU A 472 16.93 27.08 12.60
CA LEU A 472 16.11 25.99 13.11
C LEU A 472 16.48 25.77 14.57
N ASP A 473 15.47 25.60 15.43
CA ASP A 473 15.65 25.36 16.87
C ASP A 473 14.73 24.22 17.35
N LYS A 474 14.90 23.88 18.64
CA LYS A 474 14.00 22.99 19.39
C LYS A 474 12.87 23.78 20.02
N ALA A 475 11.71 23.16 20.18
CA ALA A 475 10.49 23.82 20.68
C ALA A 475 10.64 24.53 22.04
N LYS A 476 11.42 23.95 22.96
CA LYS A 476 11.49 24.34 24.40
C LYS A 476 11.72 25.83 24.68
N ASN A 477 12.30 26.60 23.75
CA ASN A 477 12.64 28.01 23.94
C ASN A 477 12.02 28.93 22.88
N ILE A 478 11.00 28.45 22.16
CA ILE A 478 10.38 29.18 21.04
C ILE A 478 9.01 29.68 21.48
N TYR A 479 8.79 30.98 21.28
CA TYR A 479 7.55 31.66 21.65
C TYR A 479 6.62 31.79 20.45
N LEU A 480 5.31 31.65 20.72
CA LEU A 480 4.30 32.04 19.76
C LEU A 480 4.27 33.57 19.63
N ARG A 481 3.99 34.03 18.42
CA ARG A 481 3.93 35.47 18.12
C ARG A 481 2.54 36.04 18.41
N THR A 482 2.15 36.03 19.67
CA THR A 482 0.89 36.61 20.13
C THR A 482 1.09 38.05 20.58
N GLN A 483 0.03 38.86 20.52
CA GLN A 483 0.08 40.27 20.93
C GLN A 483 0.57 40.44 22.38
N GLN A 484 0.14 39.56 23.29
CA GLN A 484 0.58 39.59 24.69
C GLN A 484 2.08 39.34 24.83
N ILE A 485 2.62 38.33 24.13
CA ILE A 485 4.05 38.01 24.16
C ILE A 485 4.86 39.13 23.51
N GLU A 486 4.41 39.69 22.38
CA GLU A 486 5.08 40.82 21.74
C GLU A 486 5.09 42.08 22.62
N GLN A 487 4.01 42.34 23.36
CA GLN A 487 3.94 43.50 24.26
C GLN A 487 4.88 43.39 25.47
N LEU A 488 5.18 42.16 25.93
CA LEU A 488 5.99 41.91 27.12
C LEU A 488 7.44 41.52 26.82
N PHE A 489 7.69 40.76 25.76
CA PHE A 489 9.04 40.30 25.41
C PHE A 489 9.61 40.96 24.15
N GLY A 490 8.79 41.67 23.37
CA GLY A 490 9.23 42.49 22.26
C GLY A 490 10.06 41.72 21.24
N GLN A 491 11.35 42.05 21.14
CA GLN A 491 12.32 41.38 20.26
C GLN A 491 13.30 40.48 20.99
N HIS A 492 13.16 40.36 22.32
CA HIS A 492 14.18 39.77 23.18
C HIS A 492 14.08 38.25 23.32
N VAL A 493 13.11 37.65 22.62
CA VAL A 493 12.90 36.20 22.58
C VAL A 493 12.89 35.70 21.14
N GLN A 494 12.97 34.38 21.00
CA GLN A 494 12.89 33.71 19.71
C GLN A 494 11.45 33.40 19.38
N TYR A 495 10.97 33.93 18.25
CA TYR A 495 9.63 33.67 17.77
C TYR A 495 9.65 32.57 16.72
N ILE A 496 8.56 31.81 16.66
CA ILE A 496 8.29 30.93 15.52
C ILE A 496 8.14 31.76 14.23
N ASP A 497 8.77 31.31 13.15
CA ASP A 497 8.71 31.94 11.82
C ASP A 497 7.78 31.14 10.87
N VAL A 498 6.64 30.68 11.40
CA VAL A 498 5.60 29.92 10.68
C VAL A 498 4.21 30.38 11.11
N GLU A 499 3.24 30.32 10.21
CA GLU A 499 1.84 30.61 10.52
C GLU A 499 1.23 29.49 11.38
N ILE A 500 0.65 29.89 12.51
CA ILE A 500 0.07 28.99 13.49
C ILE A 500 -1.43 28.89 13.27
N ASN A 501 -1.93 27.67 13.17
CA ASN A 501 -3.36 27.42 13.13
C ASN A 501 -3.92 27.42 14.56
N THR A 502 -4.68 28.46 14.91
CA THR A 502 -5.29 28.63 16.24
C THR A 502 -6.30 27.53 16.59
N ASN A 503 -6.77 26.75 15.62
CA ASN A 503 -7.69 25.64 15.84
C ASN A 503 -6.96 24.31 16.14
N SER A 504 -5.62 24.30 16.12
CA SER A 504 -4.80 23.11 16.35
C SER A 504 -4.06 23.19 17.68
N SER A 505 -4.08 22.11 18.46
CA SER A 505 -3.25 21.98 19.67
C SER A 505 -1.78 21.70 19.37
N PHE A 506 -1.41 21.50 18.09
CA PHE A 506 -0.10 21.02 17.68
C PHE A 506 1.06 21.85 18.24
N ALA A 507 0.93 23.18 18.25
CA ALA A 507 1.93 24.09 18.80
C ALA A 507 2.22 23.81 20.30
N ASN A 508 1.17 23.55 21.08
CA ASN A 508 1.27 23.20 22.49
C ASN A 508 1.77 21.77 22.67
N ASP A 509 1.31 20.85 21.82
CA ASP A 509 1.68 19.43 21.87
C ASP A 509 3.18 19.25 21.65
N ILE A 510 3.81 20.03 20.76
CA ILE A 510 5.27 20.04 20.55
C ILE A 510 6.03 20.93 21.54
N GLY A 511 5.34 21.67 22.43
CA GLY A 511 5.96 22.44 23.50
C GLY A 511 6.45 23.84 23.13
N LEU A 512 5.78 24.51 22.18
CA LEU A 512 5.95 25.96 21.98
C LEU A 512 5.34 26.75 23.16
N ILE A 513 5.88 27.91 23.45
CA ILE A 513 5.43 28.75 24.57
C ILE A 513 4.32 29.68 24.09
N GLU A 514 3.07 29.38 24.48
CA GLU A 514 1.88 30.20 24.19
C GLU A 514 1.56 31.21 25.31
N HIS A 515 1.88 30.87 26.55
CA HIS A 515 1.56 31.68 27.73
C HIS A 515 2.81 32.04 28.52
N ILE A 516 2.85 33.29 28.99
CA ILE A 516 3.92 33.83 29.84
C ILE A 516 3.40 33.94 31.27
N THR A 517 4.20 33.50 32.24
CA THR A 517 3.94 33.71 33.67
C THR A 517 4.68 34.93 34.21
N LEU A 518 4.25 35.44 35.37
CA LEU A 518 4.95 36.55 36.04
C LEU A 518 6.44 36.23 36.27
N ASN A 519 6.77 34.98 36.59
CA ASN A 519 8.17 34.53 36.80
C ASN A 519 8.99 34.60 35.50
N ASP A 520 8.39 34.32 34.36
CA ASP A 520 9.06 34.46 33.07
C ASP A 520 9.36 35.93 32.78
N VAL A 521 8.42 36.84 33.07
CA VAL A 521 8.62 38.29 32.90
C VAL A 521 9.71 38.81 33.82
N THR A 522 9.68 38.46 35.11
CA THR A 522 10.67 38.94 36.08
C THR A 522 12.05 38.39 35.78
N SER A 523 12.18 37.10 35.48
CA SER A 523 13.47 36.50 35.13
C SER A 523 14.07 37.11 33.86
N MET A 524 13.23 37.39 32.85
CA MET A 524 13.66 38.04 31.62
C MET A 524 14.09 39.49 31.87
N LEU A 525 13.31 40.27 32.63
CA LEU A 525 13.66 41.63 33.02
C LEU A 525 15.00 41.67 33.76
N LEU A 526 15.20 40.81 34.76
CA LEU A 526 16.45 40.72 35.50
C LEU A 526 17.62 40.31 34.61
N ASN A 527 17.38 39.51 33.57
CA ASN A 527 18.40 39.19 32.58
C ASN A 527 18.76 40.41 31.71
N TRP A 528 17.77 41.22 31.32
CA TRP A 528 18.02 42.48 30.59
C TRP A 528 18.80 43.49 31.42
N CYS A 529 18.55 43.54 32.73
CA CYS A 529 19.24 44.43 33.66
C CYS A 529 20.75 44.15 33.77
N LYS A 530 21.21 42.96 33.37
CA LYS A 530 22.65 42.59 33.34
C LYS A 530 23.39 43.18 32.13
N ASN A 531 22.67 43.64 31.10
CA ASN A 531 23.28 44.18 29.90
C ASN A 531 23.80 45.60 30.16
N SER A 532 25.00 45.90 29.67
CA SER A 532 25.59 47.24 29.81
C SER A 532 24.85 48.32 29.00
N ILE A 533 24.25 47.92 27.88
CA ILE A 533 23.34 48.70 27.03
C ILE A 533 22.21 47.76 26.62
N PHE A 534 20.98 48.21 26.80
CA PHE A 534 19.78 47.50 26.42
C PHE A 534 19.00 48.26 25.35
N TYR A 535 18.49 47.54 24.35
CA TYR A 535 17.84 48.12 23.17
C TYR A 535 16.34 47.83 23.19
N THR A 536 15.55 48.83 23.55
CA THR A 536 14.09 48.69 23.67
C THR A 536 13.41 50.03 23.39
N SER A 537 12.11 50.02 23.19
CA SER A 537 11.31 51.25 23.18
C SER A 537 10.82 51.60 24.59
N ILE A 538 10.48 52.89 24.80
CA ILE A 538 9.81 53.34 26.02
C ILE A 538 8.45 52.67 26.15
N TYR A 539 7.71 52.52 25.04
CA TYR A 539 6.42 51.84 25.02
C TYR A 539 6.51 50.39 25.53
N HIS A 540 7.55 49.65 25.15
CA HIS A 540 7.76 48.28 25.65
C HIS A 540 8.03 48.26 27.16
N MET A 541 8.86 49.16 27.67
CA MET A 541 9.13 49.24 29.12
C MET A 541 7.89 49.69 29.92
N GLN A 542 7.06 50.57 29.36
CA GLN A 542 5.78 50.94 29.97
C GLN A 542 4.88 49.71 30.13
N ASN A 543 4.77 48.85 29.12
CA ASN A 543 3.99 47.60 29.20
C ASN A 543 4.54 46.67 30.29
N ILE A 544 5.88 46.55 30.41
CA ILE A 544 6.52 45.75 31.47
C ILE A 544 6.18 46.27 32.86
N TYR A 545 6.32 47.57 33.10
CA TYR A 545 6.01 48.17 34.41
C TYR A 545 4.53 48.04 34.74
N GLN A 546 3.65 48.23 33.75
CA GLN A 546 2.21 48.02 33.90
C GLN A 546 1.91 46.58 34.29
N TYR A 547 2.49 45.61 33.59
CA TYR A 547 2.24 44.19 33.82
C TYR A 547 2.70 43.74 35.21
N ILE A 548 3.90 44.16 35.63
CA ILE A 548 4.43 43.83 36.97
C ILE A 548 3.58 44.51 38.04
N TYR A 549 3.17 45.76 37.84
CA TYR A 549 2.28 46.48 38.76
C TYR A 549 0.93 45.77 38.95
N GLU A 550 0.33 45.26 37.88
CA GLU A 550 -0.99 44.60 37.91
C GLU A 550 -0.96 43.18 38.47
N ASN A 551 0.14 42.46 38.30
CA ASN A 551 0.20 41.01 38.56
C ASN A 551 1.08 40.60 39.77
N MET A 552 1.92 41.50 40.29
CA MET A 552 2.82 41.22 41.42
C MET A 552 2.25 41.71 42.75
N SER A 553 2.54 41.00 43.85
CA SER A 553 2.17 41.50 45.18
C SER A 553 3.05 42.69 45.60
N ILE A 554 2.52 43.57 46.45
CA ILE A 554 3.24 44.77 46.93
C ILE A 554 4.58 44.41 47.59
N ASN A 555 4.65 43.27 48.29
CA ASN A 555 5.88 42.85 48.98
C ASN A 555 6.95 42.37 47.99
N GLU A 556 6.58 41.50 47.04
CA GLU A 556 7.49 41.02 45.99
C GLU A 556 7.98 42.18 45.11
N LEU A 557 7.11 43.15 44.84
CA LEU A 557 7.44 44.34 44.05
C LEU A 557 8.47 45.22 44.76
N LYS A 558 8.30 45.44 46.07
CA LYS A 558 9.29 46.16 46.88
C LYS A 558 10.62 45.42 46.94
N GLU A 559 10.60 44.10 47.07
CA GLU A 559 11.82 43.29 47.03
C GLU A 559 12.50 43.38 45.66
N LEU A 560 11.75 43.32 44.56
CA LEU A 560 12.28 43.43 43.21
C LEU A 560 12.96 44.78 42.98
N ILE A 561 12.29 45.88 43.36
CA ILE A 561 12.77 47.25 43.15
C ILE A 561 13.99 47.58 44.02
N ASN A 562 13.98 47.18 45.29
CA ASN A 562 15.06 47.53 46.22
C ASN A 562 16.35 46.75 45.95
N ASN A 563 16.24 45.55 45.38
CA ASN A 563 17.39 44.67 45.18
C ASN A 563 17.98 44.74 43.76
N ASN A 564 17.29 45.37 42.79
CA ASN A 564 17.68 45.31 41.39
C ASN A 564 17.57 46.68 40.70
N SER A 565 18.49 46.95 39.78
CA SER A 565 18.39 48.10 38.88
C SER A 565 17.40 47.81 37.76
N ILE A 566 16.13 48.20 37.91
CA ILE A 566 15.06 47.87 36.96
C ILE A 566 14.49 49.07 36.18
N PHE A 567 14.94 50.30 36.48
CA PHE A 567 14.42 51.51 35.84
C PHE A 567 15.19 51.84 34.57
N PHE A 568 14.56 51.67 33.41
CA PHE A 568 15.18 51.87 32.10
C PHE A 568 15.15 53.33 31.67
N ILE A 569 16.31 53.87 31.31
CA ILE A 569 16.47 55.25 30.84
C ILE A 569 17.32 55.27 29.56
N PRO A 570 16.86 55.90 28.46
CA PRO A 570 17.62 56.04 27.22
C PRO A 570 18.93 56.84 27.38
N ILE A 571 19.98 56.46 26.63
CA ILE A 571 21.29 57.13 26.64
C ILE A 571 21.28 58.40 25.77
N SER A 572 20.58 58.37 24.62
CA SER A 572 20.54 59.48 23.67
C SER A 572 19.15 60.11 23.63
N SER A 573 19.10 61.44 23.77
CA SER A 573 17.93 62.29 23.53
C SER A 573 17.67 62.52 22.02
N SER A 574 18.14 61.61 21.16
CA SER A 574 18.11 61.73 19.71
C SER A 574 16.68 61.56 19.18
N SER A 575 15.95 62.68 19.16
CA SER A 575 14.99 63.11 18.12
C SER A 575 14.10 62.04 17.47
N SER A 576 13.61 61.05 18.22
CA SER A 576 12.52 60.19 17.78
C SER A 576 11.23 60.70 18.43
N SER A 577 10.32 61.26 17.64
CA SER A 577 9.03 61.75 18.13
C SER A 577 8.09 60.61 18.57
N ASP A 578 8.38 59.36 18.21
CA ASP A 578 7.57 58.19 18.55
C ASP A 578 8.18 57.40 19.72
N ARG A 579 7.37 57.14 20.76
CA ARG A 579 7.74 56.31 21.93
C ARG A 579 7.92 54.82 21.59
N LYS A 580 7.53 54.42 20.37
CA LYS A 580 7.69 53.06 19.85
C LYS A 580 9.04 52.80 19.21
N ASP A 581 9.82 53.85 18.94
CA ASP A 581 11.15 53.69 18.35
C ASP A 581 12.10 52.99 19.34
N ILE A 582 12.94 52.11 18.80
CA ILE A 582 13.95 51.39 19.59
C ILE A 582 15.07 52.37 19.93
N VAL A 583 15.45 52.44 21.21
CA VAL A 583 16.52 53.29 21.71
C VAL A 583 17.51 52.51 22.58
N PRO A 584 18.81 52.85 22.55
CA PRO A 584 19.78 52.32 23.50
C PRO A 584 19.56 52.98 24.87
N GLY A 585 19.56 52.18 25.94
CA GLY A 585 19.38 52.66 27.30
C GLY A 585 20.07 51.80 28.35
N ARG A 586 19.97 52.24 29.61
CA ARG A 586 20.53 51.58 30.79
C ARG A 586 19.50 51.43 31.88
N PHE A 587 19.71 50.45 32.74
CA PHE A 587 18.89 50.22 33.92
C PHE A 587 19.55 50.80 35.18
N PHE A 588 18.74 51.43 36.02
CA PHE A 588 19.17 52.12 37.24
C PHE A 588 18.39 51.62 38.46
N SER A 589 19.00 51.71 39.64
CA SER A 589 18.36 51.36 40.91
C SER A 589 17.47 52.48 41.42
N ILE A 590 16.64 52.20 42.42
CA ILE A 590 15.77 53.22 43.02
C ILE A 590 16.57 54.39 43.64
N SER A 591 17.80 54.16 44.11
CA SER A 591 18.67 55.20 44.66
C SER A 591 19.41 56.02 43.59
N GLU A 592 19.19 55.72 42.31
CA GLU A 592 19.83 56.39 41.17
C GLU A 592 18.81 57.12 40.30
N VAL A 593 17.52 57.12 40.65
CA VAL A 593 16.45 57.74 39.84
C VAL A 593 15.53 58.65 40.66
N CYS A 594 15.01 59.70 40.03
CA CYS A 594 13.99 60.56 40.59
C CYS A 594 12.95 60.93 39.51
N TRP A 595 11.79 61.39 39.95
CA TRP A 595 10.70 61.69 39.02
C TRP A 595 11.01 62.91 38.15
N CYS A 596 11.21 64.08 38.75
CA CYS A 596 11.49 65.33 38.02
C CYS A 596 12.50 66.22 38.76
N ASP A 597 13.05 67.22 38.07
CA ASP A 597 13.83 68.30 38.68
C ASP A 597 13.00 69.59 38.65
N ALA A 598 12.52 70.06 39.80
CA ALA A 598 11.75 71.30 39.93
C ALA A 598 12.50 72.56 39.47
N THR A 599 13.84 72.49 39.39
CA THR A 599 14.69 73.61 38.97
C THR A 599 15.09 73.53 37.48
N ASN A 600 15.00 72.36 36.85
CA ASN A 600 15.57 72.05 35.53
C ASN A 600 17.07 72.37 35.38
N LEU A 601 17.78 72.62 36.48
CA LEU A 601 19.18 73.02 36.46
C LEU A 601 20.11 71.82 36.25
N LEU A 602 19.69 70.61 36.62
CA LEU A 602 20.46 69.40 36.37
C LEU A 602 20.66 69.14 34.88
N VAL A 603 19.60 69.31 34.09
CA VAL A 603 19.66 69.19 32.63
C VAL A 603 20.54 70.32 32.06
N LYS A 604 20.39 71.55 32.56
CA LYS A 604 21.14 72.74 32.12
C LYS A 604 22.65 72.58 32.30
N TYR A 605 23.10 72.04 33.43
CA TYR A 605 24.52 71.91 33.78
C TYR A 605 25.13 70.52 33.49
N SER A 606 24.35 69.60 32.92
CA SER A 606 24.72 68.20 32.64
C SER A 606 26.04 68.00 31.88
N SER A 607 26.46 68.94 31.03
CA SER A 607 27.72 68.88 30.28
C SER A 607 28.96 69.23 31.12
N SER A 608 28.78 70.09 32.13
CA SER A 608 29.86 70.63 32.97
C SER A 608 29.94 69.97 34.35
N PHE A 609 28.85 69.36 34.81
CA PHE A 609 28.74 68.75 36.12
C PHE A 609 28.60 67.23 36.01
N LYS A 610 29.67 66.51 36.38
CA LYS A 610 29.82 65.05 36.15
C LYS A 610 29.54 64.19 37.39
N THR A 611 29.13 64.77 38.52
CA THR A 611 28.80 64.01 39.73
C THR A 611 27.53 63.18 39.54
N ILE A 612 27.45 62.07 40.29
CA ILE A 612 26.30 61.15 40.27
C ILE A 612 25.07 61.94 40.71
N PHE A 613 24.06 61.96 39.84
CA PHE A 613 22.74 62.47 40.14
C PHE A 613 21.71 61.40 39.86
N HIS A 614 20.57 61.53 40.54
CA HIS A 614 19.39 60.79 40.16
C HIS A 614 18.98 61.13 38.70
N TYR A 615 18.82 60.11 37.87
CA TYR A 615 18.34 60.23 36.50
C TYR A 615 16.82 60.49 36.48
N LEU A 616 16.36 61.34 35.55
CA LEU A 616 14.96 61.78 35.46
C LEU A 616 14.09 60.79 34.69
N LEU A 617 12.95 60.40 35.28
CA LEU A 617 11.99 59.47 34.69
C LEU A 617 10.77 60.15 34.04
N GLU A 618 10.38 61.35 34.49
CA GLU A 618 9.22 62.10 33.99
C GLU A 618 9.19 62.30 32.45
N PRO A 619 10.32 62.58 31.77
CA PRO A 619 10.30 62.77 30.32
C PRO A 619 9.81 61.55 29.53
N TYR A 620 9.97 60.35 30.09
CA TYR A 620 9.71 59.09 29.41
C TYR A 620 8.42 58.41 29.90
N TYR A 621 8.12 58.49 31.20
CA TYR A 621 7.07 57.70 31.84
C TYR A 621 5.90 58.52 32.40
N ASN A 622 5.70 59.77 31.95
CA ASN A 622 4.67 60.67 32.50
C ASN A 622 3.26 60.06 32.59
N GLU A 623 2.88 59.17 31.66
CA GLU A 623 1.58 58.47 31.67
C GLU A 623 1.42 57.48 32.82
N GLN A 624 2.53 57.00 33.40
CA GLN A 624 2.56 56.03 34.50
C GLN A 624 2.96 56.69 35.82
N LYS A 625 2.79 58.01 35.96
CA LYS A 625 3.20 58.78 37.14
C LYS A 625 2.73 58.18 38.47
N SER A 626 1.48 57.71 38.55
CA SER A 626 0.94 57.09 39.76
C SER A 626 1.65 55.77 40.11
N ILE A 627 2.00 54.95 39.13
CA ILE A 627 2.74 53.69 39.34
C ILE A 627 4.12 54.02 39.94
N PHE A 628 4.82 54.98 39.36
CA PHE A 628 6.18 55.35 39.75
C PHE A 628 6.23 56.06 41.13
N LEU A 629 5.31 56.97 41.41
CA LEU A 629 5.30 57.72 42.67
C LEU A 629 4.58 56.99 43.80
N ASP A 630 3.36 56.49 43.56
CA ASP A 630 2.51 55.95 44.61
C ASP A 630 2.87 54.51 44.95
N THR A 631 3.33 53.73 43.96
CA THR A 631 3.62 52.29 44.14
C THR A 631 5.11 52.01 44.23
N PHE A 632 5.91 52.49 43.27
CA PHE A 632 7.36 52.30 43.28
C PHE A 632 8.06 53.24 44.27
N THR A 633 7.35 54.22 44.84
CA THR A 633 7.85 55.14 45.86
C THR A 633 9.11 55.90 45.44
N ILE A 634 9.19 56.26 44.15
CA ILE A 634 10.34 56.97 43.60
C ILE A 634 10.40 58.40 44.15
N PRO A 635 11.59 58.90 44.53
CA PRO A 635 11.74 60.28 45.00
C PRO A 635 11.21 61.30 43.99
N MET A 636 10.37 62.23 44.45
CA MET A 636 9.76 63.25 43.57
C MET A 636 10.80 64.19 42.97
N ASN A 637 11.83 64.57 43.74
CA ASN A 637 12.92 65.44 43.28
C ASN A 637 14.27 64.94 43.82
N PRO A 638 15.40 65.40 43.23
CA PRO A 638 16.75 65.18 43.75
C PRO A 638 16.88 65.59 45.22
N THR A 639 17.77 64.94 45.95
CA THR A 639 18.03 65.17 47.38
C THR A 639 18.59 66.56 47.67
N ILE A 640 18.50 67.02 48.93
CA ILE A 640 19.07 68.31 49.36
C ILE A 640 20.57 68.34 49.08
N GLU A 641 21.26 67.23 49.34
CA GLU A 641 22.70 67.09 49.13
C GLU A 641 23.08 67.27 47.66
N GLU A 642 22.29 66.72 46.73
CA GLU A 642 22.51 66.92 45.29
C GLU A 642 22.29 68.38 44.86
N TYR A 643 21.26 69.04 45.38
CA TYR A 643 21.05 70.46 45.13
C TYR A 643 22.17 71.33 45.72
N ILE A 644 22.70 70.98 46.89
CA ILE A 644 23.87 71.66 47.48
C ILE A 644 25.11 71.42 46.63
N ASN A 645 25.35 70.19 46.16
CA ASN A 645 26.48 69.88 45.27
C ASN A 645 26.37 70.64 43.95
N LEU A 646 25.17 70.73 43.37
CA LEU A 646 24.90 71.55 42.19
C LEU A 646 25.15 73.04 42.46
N LEU A 647 24.73 73.54 43.62
CA LEU A 647 24.99 74.92 44.03
C LEU A 647 26.50 75.20 44.18
N VAL A 648 27.26 74.27 44.77
CA VAL A 648 28.73 74.36 44.86
C VAL A 648 29.36 74.40 43.48
N HIS A 649 28.87 73.59 42.54
CA HIS A 649 29.33 73.61 41.16
C HIS A 649 29.02 74.94 40.47
N ILE A 650 27.77 75.42 40.56
CA ILE A 650 27.37 76.71 39.99
C ILE A 650 28.20 77.86 40.59
N ALA A 651 28.50 77.80 41.89
CA ALA A 651 29.35 78.78 42.56
C ALA A 651 30.84 78.70 42.15
N SER A 652 31.29 77.57 41.59
CA SER A 652 32.63 77.40 41.03
C SER A 652 32.78 77.90 39.60
N LEU A 653 31.66 78.14 38.90
CA LEU A 653 31.63 78.73 37.55
C LEU A 653 31.77 80.26 37.63
N GLU A 654 32.04 80.90 36.49
CA GLU A 654 32.08 82.37 36.41
C GLU A 654 30.75 82.99 36.88
N THR A 655 30.82 83.94 37.81
CA THR A 655 29.65 84.63 38.36
C THR A 655 29.07 85.57 37.32
N THR A 656 27.92 85.16 36.77
CA THR A 656 27.11 85.91 35.80
C THR A 656 25.70 86.08 36.37
N GLU A 657 24.92 86.99 35.80
CA GLU A 657 23.52 87.19 36.22
C GLU A 657 22.70 85.89 36.14
N ASN A 658 22.99 85.03 35.16
CA ASN A 658 22.36 83.72 35.00
C ASN A 658 22.76 82.70 36.10
N THR A 659 24.04 82.60 36.46
CA THR A 659 24.49 81.66 37.51
C THR A 659 23.99 82.07 38.89
N ILE A 660 23.83 83.38 39.15
CA ILE A 660 23.21 83.90 40.37
C ILE A 660 21.71 83.58 40.43
N GLN A 661 20.97 83.73 39.33
CA GLN A 661 19.55 83.37 39.27
C GLN A 661 19.33 81.87 39.48
N ASP A 662 20.18 81.03 38.89
CA ASP A 662 20.13 79.58 39.09
C ASP A 662 20.40 79.20 40.55
N ALA A 663 21.39 79.85 41.20
CA ALA A 663 21.67 79.66 42.62
C ALA A 663 20.47 80.05 43.51
N PHE A 664 19.80 81.18 43.22
CA PHE A 664 18.58 81.57 43.93
C PHE A 664 17.42 80.59 43.72
N LEU A 665 17.32 79.98 42.54
CA LEU A 665 16.33 78.94 42.26
C LEU A 665 16.55 77.70 43.14
N ILE A 666 17.80 77.30 43.35
CA ILE A 666 18.15 76.22 44.28
C ILE A 666 17.77 76.58 45.72
N PHE A 667 18.17 77.77 46.21
CA PHE A 667 17.80 78.23 47.55
C PHE A 667 16.28 78.28 47.75
N LYS A 668 15.53 78.72 46.74
CA LYS A 668 14.06 78.74 46.77
C LYS A 668 13.48 77.33 46.88
N THR A 669 14.03 76.36 46.14
CA THR A 669 13.58 74.96 46.18
C THR A 669 13.88 74.29 47.52
N ILE A 670 15.09 74.48 48.06
CA ILE A 670 15.47 74.00 49.41
C ILE A 670 14.59 74.65 50.49
N GLY A 671 14.35 75.97 50.39
CA GLY A 671 13.49 76.70 51.32
C GLY A 671 12.05 76.17 51.35
N LYS A 672 11.46 75.89 50.18
CA LYS A 672 10.12 75.27 50.09
C LYS A 672 10.05 73.88 50.71
N TRP A 673 11.12 73.10 50.58
CA TRP A 673 11.21 71.79 51.23
C TRP A 673 11.23 71.90 52.75
N HIS A 674 11.93 72.88 53.29
CA HIS A 674 11.95 73.14 54.74
C HIS A 674 10.59 73.63 55.28
N GLU A 675 9.85 74.42 54.50
CA GLU A 675 8.48 74.82 54.85
C GLU A 675 7.50 73.61 54.85
N GLN A 676 7.67 72.68 53.91
CA GLN A 676 6.85 71.48 53.81
C GLN A 676 7.16 70.46 54.92
N SER A 677 8.42 70.30 55.33
CA SER A 677 8.80 69.43 56.45
C SER A 677 8.32 69.98 57.80
N ASN A 678 8.34 71.31 58.00
CA ASN A 678 7.82 71.93 59.22
C ASN A 678 6.30 71.81 59.34
N ASN A 679 5.56 71.89 58.23
CA ASN A 679 4.10 71.70 58.22
C ASN A 679 3.64 70.26 58.52
N LEU A 680 4.53 69.25 58.44
CA LEU A 680 4.24 67.86 58.84
C LEU A 680 4.43 67.62 60.34
N ILE A 681 5.27 68.43 61.01
CA ILE A 681 5.52 68.34 62.46
C ILE A 681 4.36 68.97 63.25
N ASP A 682 3.64 69.94 62.68
CA ASP A 682 2.48 70.60 63.32
C ASP A 682 1.16 69.79 63.29
N LYS A 683 1.15 68.54 62.81
CA LYS A 683 -0.06 67.70 62.74
C LYS A 683 -0.06 66.44 63.61
N GLN A 684 0.94 66.23 64.47
CA GLN A 684 0.91 65.13 65.45
C GLN A 684 0.55 65.53 66.88
N ASP A 685 0.33 66.81 67.17
CA ASP A 685 -0.22 67.25 68.45
C ASP A 685 -1.49 68.09 68.25
N LEU A 686 -2.62 67.42 68.00
CA LEU A 686 -3.96 67.83 68.47
C LEU A 686 -5.01 66.77 68.07
N ARG A 687 -5.22 65.84 69.02
CA ARG A 687 -6.25 64.79 69.18
C ARG A 687 -5.98 63.40 68.63
#